data_AF-A0A558HNP6-F1
#
_entry.id   AF-A0A558HNP6-F1
#
_cell.length_a   1.000
_cell.length_b   1.000
_cell.length_c   1.000
_cell.angle_alpha   90.00
_cell.angle_beta   90.00
_cell.angle_gamma   90.00
#
_symmetry.space_group_name_H-M   'P 1'
#
loop_
_entity.id
_entity.type
_entity.pdbx_description
1 polymer ?
#
loop_
_entity_poly.entity_id
_entity_poly.type
_entity_poly.pdbx_seq_one_letter_code
_entity_poly.pdbx_strand_id
1 'polypeptide(L)'
;MSSPFRPANHLALSECQQRSASARNGWLALGIMGGLLGAQIAHAATGESQSDFGGVGLMQTPTARFAPQGELSFTYSRTQPYKRFSVNATPFEWMELGFRYVSVETVSYGAAAPDRDYLDKSFDTKFRLWEEGRYQPEVAVGLRDLGGTGLFSSEYLVASKRYGDFDFSLGLGWGYLGNRGDFGNPLNVVGDRFSSRGDSGGSDGGEFSIGSMFSGRPSAFGGIEYQTPWDPLTLKLEYEGNDYSDEPLTVEINQDSPINLGATVKVNDTLSLHGGWERGNTAMLGLSLSTNLAGLSQDKDDGTPEAVAPSTQHRYRNDQTPEAFRIRSLNDVNRPTASSPAPTDSPAPTDSPEPSLAGGLVNANGNAGHETNSNANSEAAGTLLTLDADTAPEAAANASTNPDISLDTVDWDALADTLRAQTGLEVSRLRVNGDTLIIEAEATRFRKDLQAEGRANRVLHNRLPASITTFRYRLSSNGLALREDDHPRESFVAAANDRRFDAEYEHSITARAASPEASDDASTSRTLLDREPGGFSWGVSPGINQNFGGPDGYLYQLYLRLDALWRTDRNGWFSGSATYQLFDNFDDYEYIADSDLPRVRTFIGEYLKETDAGIDNLQYTRTYQFGRDWYSQAYGGILEMMYAGVGAEVLYRPMNSALALGLDINRVRQRDFDQQFGLRDYTVTTGHATAYWQTDWHDVLVKGSVGRYLAGDIGATLDVSRSFSNGVNIGAWATMTDAGDDYGEGSFDKGLYVSIPLDAFFTTSSKGNTGLAWAPLTRDGGARLNRRYQLYDMTGDRDPEGYWDGINKVYK
;
A
#
# COMPACT_ATOMS: atom_id res chain seq x y z
N MET A 1 15.16 71.18 42.03
CA MET A 1 16.46 71.10 41.33
C MET A 1 16.17 70.43 39.99
N SER A 2 15.97 71.23 38.93
CA SER A 2 16.89 71.37 37.77
C SER A 2 16.91 70.10 36.88
N SER A 3 16.12 69.94 35.79
CA SER A 3 15.85 70.83 34.61
C SER A 3 17.06 70.99 33.67
N PRO A 4 16.91 71.20 32.34
CA PRO A 4 16.09 70.51 31.32
C PRO A 4 16.94 70.15 30.06
N PHE A 5 16.34 69.72 28.94
CA PHE A 5 16.49 70.32 27.58
C PHE A 5 15.88 69.45 26.44
N ARG A 6 15.11 70.09 25.55
CA ARG A 6 14.77 69.73 24.15
C ARG A 6 15.45 70.82 23.28
N PRO A 7 15.83 70.63 21.99
CA PRO A 7 14.82 70.42 20.93
C PRO A 7 15.26 69.76 19.59
N ALA A 8 14.29 69.71 18.67
CA ALA A 8 14.39 69.89 17.21
C ALA A 8 14.62 68.68 16.27
N ASN A 9 13.78 68.68 15.23
CA ASN A 9 13.66 67.71 14.14
C ASN A 9 14.90 67.64 13.23
N HIS A 10 15.11 66.49 12.60
CA HIS A 10 15.59 66.42 11.22
C HIS A 10 14.85 65.30 10.46
N LEU A 11 14.45 65.59 9.22
CA LEU A 11 13.97 64.60 8.26
C LEU A 11 15.14 63.71 7.83
N ALA A 12 14.95 62.39 7.84
CA ALA A 12 15.82 61.43 7.18
C ALA A 12 14.96 60.46 6.35
N LEU A 13 15.35 60.26 5.10
CA LEU A 13 14.62 59.50 4.10
C LEU A 13 14.48 58.03 4.49
N SER A 14 13.30 57.46 4.26
CA SER A 14 13.08 56.02 4.27
C SER A 14 13.73 55.39 3.02
N GLU A 15 14.93 54.80 3.18
CA GLU A 15 15.48 53.95 2.13
C GLU A 15 14.70 52.63 2.06
N CYS A 16 14.17 52.35 0.88
CA CYS A 16 13.42 51.14 0.58
C CYS A 16 14.38 49.94 0.48
N GLN A 17 14.58 49.22 1.58
CA GLN A 17 15.18 47.88 1.51
C GLN A 17 14.14 46.88 1.01
N GLN A 18 14.10 46.67 -0.31
CA GLN A 18 13.49 45.50 -0.91
C GLN A 18 14.21 44.23 -0.43
N ARG A 19 13.72 43.61 0.65
CA ARG A 19 14.06 42.22 0.96
C ARG A 19 13.17 41.31 0.11
N SER A 20 13.78 40.72 -0.91
CA SER A 20 13.18 39.70 -1.77
C SER A 20 12.78 38.47 -0.94
N ALA A 21 11.49 38.29 -0.66
CA ALA A 21 10.97 37.05 -0.11
C ALA A 21 11.15 35.91 -1.13
N SER A 22 11.97 34.90 -0.77
CA SER A 22 12.33 33.80 -1.67
C SER A 22 11.29 32.68 -1.67
N ALA A 23 10.02 32.99 -1.95
CA ALA A 23 8.92 32.03 -2.07
C ALA A 23 8.95 31.28 -3.43
N ARG A 24 10.11 30.74 -3.80
CA ARG A 24 10.33 29.97 -5.05
C ARG A 24 11.30 28.82 -4.79
N ASN A 25 10.80 27.66 -4.33
CA ASN A 25 11.43 26.34 -4.55
C ASN A 25 10.59 25.09 -4.15
N GLY A 26 9.29 25.20 -3.84
CA GLY A 26 8.47 24.03 -3.42
C GLY A 26 8.05 23.02 -4.52
N TRP A 27 8.28 23.31 -5.80
CA TRP A 27 7.60 22.63 -6.91
C TRP A 27 8.33 21.41 -7.51
N LEU A 28 9.54 21.07 -7.05
CA LEU A 28 10.38 20.02 -7.66
C LEU A 28 10.26 18.63 -7.02
N ALA A 29 9.68 18.50 -5.83
CA ALA A 29 9.60 17.22 -5.11
C ALA A 29 8.57 16.23 -5.73
N LEU A 30 7.49 16.74 -6.34
CA LEU A 30 6.43 15.91 -6.95
C LEU A 30 6.91 15.09 -8.16
N GLY A 31 7.99 15.52 -8.83
CA GLY A 31 8.50 14.85 -10.04
C GLY A 31 9.16 13.49 -9.80
N ILE A 32 9.61 13.19 -8.57
CA ILE A 32 10.41 11.99 -8.29
C ILE A 32 9.52 10.75 -8.09
N MET A 33 8.32 10.91 -7.52
CA MET A 33 7.33 9.82 -7.39
C MET A 33 6.74 9.39 -8.75
N GLY A 34 6.43 10.36 -9.63
CA GLY A 34 5.87 10.06 -10.96
C GLY A 34 6.84 9.39 -11.93
N GLY A 35 8.15 9.46 -11.69
CA GLY A 35 9.17 8.93 -12.60
C GLY A 35 9.46 7.43 -12.51
N LEU A 36 8.98 6.75 -11.45
CA LEU A 36 9.27 5.33 -11.18
C LEU A 36 8.06 4.40 -11.35
N LEU A 37 6.87 4.97 -11.59
CA LEU A 37 5.63 4.21 -11.78
C LEU A 37 5.42 4.00 -13.28
N GLY A 38 5.71 2.79 -13.75
CA GLY A 38 5.48 2.40 -15.14
C GLY A 38 4.00 2.50 -15.52
N ALA A 39 3.72 3.07 -16.70
CA ALA A 39 2.35 3.25 -17.16
C ALA A 39 1.67 1.89 -17.43
N GLN A 40 0.70 1.52 -16.61
CA GLN A 40 -0.38 0.63 -17.02
C GLN A 40 -1.58 1.49 -17.43
N ILE A 41 -2.12 1.21 -18.61
CA ILE A 41 -3.14 2.05 -19.25
C ILE A 41 -4.48 1.83 -18.56
N ALA A 42 -4.78 2.70 -17.59
CA ALA A 42 -6.15 3.01 -17.22
C ALA A 42 -6.59 4.25 -18.02
N HIS A 43 -7.37 4.03 -19.08
CA HIS A 43 -8.16 5.13 -19.64
C HIS A 43 -9.08 5.63 -18.53
N ALA A 44 -8.96 6.91 -18.16
CA ALA A 44 -9.94 7.51 -17.28
C ALA A 44 -11.24 7.54 -18.07
N ALA A 45 -12.26 6.83 -17.61
CA ALA A 45 -13.54 6.84 -18.28
C ALA A 45 -14.20 8.22 -18.12
N THR A 46 -15.22 8.47 -18.94
CA THR A 46 -16.22 9.49 -18.60
C THR A 46 -16.62 9.36 -17.13
N GLY A 47 -16.77 10.48 -16.44
CA GLY A 47 -17.22 10.54 -15.06
C GLY A 47 -16.18 10.21 -13.98
N GLU A 48 -14.92 9.92 -14.31
CA GLU A 48 -13.84 9.65 -13.33
C GLU A 48 -13.00 10.90 -12.99
N SER A 49 -13.44 12.07 -13.43
CA SER A 49 -12.72 13.32 -13.25
C SER A 49 -12.76 13.83 -11.80
N GLN A 50 -11.69 14.48 -11.36
CA GLN A 50 -11.58 15.02 -9.99
C GLN A 50 -12.27 16.40 -9.88
N SER A 51 -12.92 16.63 -8.74
CA SER A 51 -13.58 17.88 -8.36
C SER A 51 -12.58 18.87 -7.73
N ASP A 52 -12.90 20.16 -7.67
CA ASP A 52 -12.04 21.16 -7.02
C ASP A 52 -12.07 21.06 -5.48
N PHE A 53 -13.11 20.42 -4.92
CA PHE A 53 -13.19 19.92 -3.55
C PHE A 53 -12.48 18.56 -3.36
N GLY A 54 -11.81 18.03 -4.39
CA GLY A 54 -11.25 16.67 -4.39
C GLY A 54 -12.31 15.59 -4.59
N GLY A 55 -11.84 14.36 -4.82
CA GLY A 55 -12.71 13.20 -5.10
C GLY A 55 -13.39 13.28 -6.46
N VAL A 56 -14.06 12.20 -6.87
CA VAL A 56 -14.70 12.16 -8.21
C VAL A 56 -15.95 13.04 -8.26
N GLY A 57 -15.98 13.98 -9.21
CA GLY A 57 -17.01 15.03 -9.33
C GLY A 57 -16.84 15.94 -10.56
N LEU A 58 -17.72 16.94 -10.71
CA LEU A 58 -17.68 17.92 -11.80
C LEU A 58 -16.66 19.03 -11.52
N MET A 59 -17.06 20.24 -11.15
CA MET A 59 -16.12 21.20 -10.55
C MET A 59 -16.35 21.18 -9.05
N GLN A 60 -17.41 21.83 -8.57
CA GLN A 60 -17.71 21.87 -7.15
C GLN A 60 -18.64 20.73 -6.69
N THR A 61 -19.44 20.20 -7.60
CA THR A 61 -20.48 19.21 -7.29
C THR A 61 -19.97 17.77 -7.41
N PRO A 62 -20.36 16.88 -6.48
CA PRO A 62 -20.02 15.46 -6.58
C PRO A 62 -20.88 14.77 -7.65
N THR A 63 -20.39 13.67 -8.22
CA THR A 63 -21.18 12.74 -9.04
C THR A 63 -21.40 11.42 -8.28
N ALA A 64 -22.25 10.54 -8.79
CA ALA A 64 -22.39 9.19 -8.23
C ALA A 64 -21.25 8.23 -8.63
N ARG A 65 -20.28 8.72 -9.42
CA ARG A 65 -19.16 7.94 -9.95
C ARG A 65 -18.03 7.77 -8.93
N PHE A 66 -17.23 6.74 -9.15
CA PHE A 66 -16.08 6.36 -8.34
C PHE A 66 -14.89 6.10 -9.26
N ALA A 67 -13.68 6.33 -8.74
CA ALA A 67 -12.46 5.90 -9.42
C ALA A 67 -12.31 4.36 -9.34
N PRO A 68 -11.42 3.75 -10.14
CA PRO A 68 -11.10 2.33 -10.04
C PRO A 68 -10.62 1.92 -8.63
N GLN A 69 -10.92 0.69 -8.23
CA GLN A 69 -10.48 0.13 -6.95
C GLN A 69 -8.95 0.24 -6.78
N GLY A 70 -8.51 0.79 -5.66
CA GLY A 70 -7.11 1.01 -5.34
C GLY A 70 -6.51 2.30 -5.91
N GLU A 71 -7.30 3.16 -6.56
CA GLU A 71 -6.82 4.49 -6.94
C GLU A 71 -6.53 5.36 -5.71
N LEU A 72 -5.38 6.03 -5.74
CA LEU A 72 -4.99 7.14 -4.89
C LEU A 72 -4.78 8.37 -5.79
N SER A 73 -5.48 9.47 -5.50
CA SER A 73 -5.35 10.74 -6.23
C SER A 73 -4.97 11.90 -5.31
N PHE A 74 -4.12 12.79 -5.81
CA PHE A 74 -3.76 14.06 -5.18
C PHE A 74 -4.27 15.20 -6.05
N THR A 75 -5.10 16.09 -5.51
CA THR A 75 -5.65 17.23 -6.26
C THR A 75 -5.21 18.54 -5.64
N TYR A 76 -4.82 19.49 -6.48
CA TYR A 76 -4.66 20.90 -6.10
C TYR A 76 -5.57 21.76 -6.97
N SER A 77 -6.32 22.67 -6.35
CA SER A 77 -7.17 23.63 -7.04
C SER A 77 -7.05 25.04 -6.44
N ARG A 78 -7.36 26.05 -7.24
CA ARG A 78 -7.54 27.43 -6.79
C ARG A 78 -8.72 28.07 -7.51
N THR A 79 -9.71 28.46 -6.71
CA THR A 79 -10.84 29.32 -7.09
C THR A 79 -10.95 30.38 -6.01
N GLN A 80 -10.52 31.63 -6.29
CA GLN A 80 -10.40 32.70 -5.29
C GLN A 80 -11.70 32.85 -4.47
N PRO A 81 -11.66 32.97 -3.12
CA PRO A 81 -10.47 33.09 -2.26
C PRO A 81 -9.91 31.75 -1.76
N TYR A 82 -10.29 30.62 -2.36
CA TYR A 82 -9.89 29.29 -1.89
C TYR A 82 -8.74 28.68 -2.70
N LYS A 83 -7.75 28.16 -1.98
CA LYS A 83 -6.84 27.12 -2.47
C LYS A 83 -7.22 25.82 -1.79
N ARG A 84 -7.33 24.71 -2.51
CA ARG A 84 -7.67 23.40 -1.93
C ARG A 84 -6.60 22.37 -2.30
N PHE A 85 -6.25 21.54 -1.35
CA PHE A 85 -5.37 20.39 -1.52
C PHE A 85 -6.11 19.17 -1.00
N SER A 86 -6.28 18.12 -1.81
CA SER A 86 -6.91 16.88 -1.39
C SER A 86 -6.05 15.66 -1.68
N VAL A 87 -6.27 14.63 -0.86
CA VAL A 87 -5.82 13.27 -1.10
C VAL A 87 -7.04 12.37 -1.01
N ASN A 88 -7.34 11.64 -2.07
CA ASN A 88 -8.50 10.76 -2.15
C ASN A 88 -8.05 9.33 -2.45
N ALA A 89 -8.63 8.36 -1.75
CA ALA A 89 -8.35 6.95 -1.92
C ALA A 89 -9.66 6.18 -2.14
N THR A 90 -9.66 5.26 -3.10
CA THR A 90 -10.83 4.42 -3.43
C THR A 90 -10.54 2.95 -3.04
N PRO A 91 -10.55 2.61 -1.73
CA PRO A 91 -10.22 1.26 -1.28
C PRO A 91 -11.19 0.19 -1.80
N PHE A 92 -12.43 0.55 -2.16
CA PHE A 92 -13.42 -0.35 -2.77
C PHE A 92 -14.17 0.37 -3.89
N GLU A 93 -14.68 -0.37 -4.87
CA GLU A 93 -15.50 0.16 -5.97
C GLU A 93 -16.78 0.91 -5.49
N TRP A 94 -17.19 0.72 -4.24
CA TRP A 94 -18.34 1.37 -3.62
C TRP A 94 -17.97 2.41 -2.54
N MET A 95 -16.68 2.67 -2.27
CA MET A 95 -16.25 3.60 -1.22
C MET A 95 -15.04 4.44 -1.63
N GLU A 96 -15.21 5.76 -1.56
CA GLU A 96 -14.17 6.77 -1.73
C GLU A 96 -14.00 7.51 -0.40
N LEU A 97 -12.74 7.63 0.04
CA LEU A 97 -12.32 8.39 1.23
C LEU A 97 -11.48 9.58 0.77
N GLY A 98 -11.61 10.72 1.44
CA GLY A 98 -10.87 11.94 1.13
C GLY A 98 -10.38 12.64 2.38
N PHE A 99 -9.16 13.18 2.31
CA PHE A 99 -8.69 14.21 3.23
C PHE A 99 -8.46 15.49 2.42
N ARG A 100 -8.99 16.63 2.87
CA ARG A 100 -8.82 17.92 2.19
C ARG A 100 -8.46 19.04 3.14
N TYR A 101 -7.47 19.82 2.74
CA TYR A 101 -7.12 21.11 3.31
C TYR A 101 -7.66 22.25 2.46
N VAL A 102 -8.25 23.25 3.09
CA VAL A 102 -8.72 24.50 2.44
C VAL A 102 -7.95 25.67 3.03
N SER A 103 -7.39 26.52 2.17
CA SER A 103 -6.75 27.79 2.54
C SER A 103 -7.61 28.95 2.05
N VAL A 104 -7.86 29.92 2.92
CA VAL A 104 -8.75 31.06 2.68
C VAL A 104 -7.93 32.35 2.60
N GLU A 105 -7.65 32.80 1.37
CA GLU A 105 -6.70 33.91 1.06
C GLU A 105 -7.12 35.30 1.58
N THR A 106 -8.27 35.41 2.25
CA THR A 106 -8.86 36.68 2.72
C THR A 106 -9.05 36.73 4.23
N VAL A 107 -8.78 35.63 4.94
CA VAL A 107 -8.96 35.50 6.39
C VAL A 107 -7.61 35.14 6.99
N SER A 108 -7.25 35.80 8.09
CA SER A 108 -6.02 35.52 8.83
C SER A 108 -6.17 34.27 9.71
N TYR A 109 -5.11 33.50 9.90
CA TYR A 109 -5.03 32.36 10.84
C TYR A 109 -5.11 32.79 12.33
N GLY A 110 -5.39 34.07 12.61
CA GLY A 110 -5.62 34.59 13.95
C GLY A 110 -4.36 35.17 14.60
N ALA A 111 -4.46 35.52 15.89
CA ALA A 111 -3.42 36.29 16.59
C ALA A 111 -2.06 35.58 16.69
N ALA A 112 -2.03 34.24 16.59
CA ALA A 112 -0.81 33.43 16.62
C ALA A 112 -0.02 33.47 15.29
N ALA A 113 -0.69 33.69 14.16
CA ALA A 113 -0.07 33.74 12.83
C ALA A 113 -0.79 34.76 11.93
N PRO A 114 -0.71 36.07 12.26
CA PRO A 114 -1.57 37.09 11.65
C PRO A 114 -1.33 37.26 10.14
N ASP A 115 -0.11 37.02 9.67
CA ASP A 115 0.32 37.20 8.28
C ASP A 115 0.04 35.97 7.38
N ARG A 116 -0.70 34.96 7.87
CA ARG A 116 -0.96 33.69 7.15
C ARG A 116 -2.45 33.47 6.88
N ASP A 117 -2.76 32.87 5.72
CA ASP A 117 -4.11 32.49 5.31
C ASP A 117 -4.74 31.50 6.34
N TYR A 118 -6.02 31.66 6.66
CA TYR A 118 -6.76 30.70 7.47
C TYR A 118 -6.78 29.32 6.79
N LEU A 119 -6.63 28.24 7.57
CA LEU A 119 -6.65 26.87 7.08
C LEU A 119 -7.74 26.05 7.78
N ASP A 120 -8.49 25.30 6.99
CA ASP A 120 -9.47 24.30 7.44
C ASP A 120 -9.07 22.88 7.01
N LYS A 121 -9.54 21.86 7.76
CA LYS A 121 -9.19 20.44 7.62
C LYS A 121 -10.45 19.59 7.60
N SER A 122 -10.73 18.97 6.46
CA SER A 122 -11.95 18.21 6.20
C SER A 122 -11.65 16.74 5.87
N PHE A 123 -12.56 15.86 6.29
CA PHE A 123 -12.54 14.44 5.94
C PHE A 123 -13.81 14.11 5.16
N ASP A 124 -13.67 13.71 3.90
CA ASP A 124 -14.77 13.53 2.97
C ASP A 124 -14.98 12.02 2.75
N THR A 125 -16.23 11.57 2.65
CA THR A 125 -16.59 10.16 2.39
C THR A 125 -17.72 10.07 1.38
N LYS A 126 -17.67 9.08 0.49
CA LYS A 126 -18.71 8.82 -0.50
C LYS A 126 -18.92 7.31 -0.63
N PHE A 127 -20.17 6.89 -0.68
CA PHE A 127 -20.61 5.50 -0.66
C PHE A 127 -21.60 5.23 -1.80
N ARG A 128 -21.33 4.22 -2.62
CA ARG A 128 -22.21 3.79 -3.70
C ARG A 128 -23.35 2.94 -3.12
N LEU A 129 -24.59 3.36 -3.38
CA LEU A 129 -25.79 2.65 -2.92
C LEU A 129 -26.20 1.55 -3.90
N TRP A 130 -26.09 1.82 -5.21
CA TRP A 130 -26.25 0.83 -6.27
C TRP A 130 -25.62 1.32 -7.58
N GLU A 131 -25.24 0.36 -8.42
CA GLU A 131 -24.58 0.61 -9.71
C GLU A 131 -25.57 1.01 -10.83
N GLU A 132 -25.03 1.61 -11.88
CA GLU A 132 -25.80 1.93 -13.09
C GLU A 132 -26.28 0.66 -13.80
N GLY A 133 -27.60 0.51 -13.89
CA GLY A 133 -28.24 -0.53 -14.71
C GLY A 133 -28.72 0.01 -16.05
N ARG A 134 -29.39 -0.82 -16.85
CA ARG A 134 -29.95 -0.38 -18.14
C ARG A 134 -30.95 0.79 -18.01
N TYR A 135 -31.77 0.79 -16.96
CA TYR A 135 -32.85 1.77 -16.76
C TYR A 135 -32.70 2.64 -15.51
N GLN A 136 -31.94 2.18 -14.51
CA GLN A 136 -31.64 2.92 -13.29
C GLN A 136 -30.30 3.67 -13.42
N PRO A 137 -30.16 4.86 -12.81
CA PRO A 137 -28.87 5.50 -12.62
C PRO A 137 -28.05 4.78 -11.54
N GLU A 138 -26.74 5.00 -11.54
CA GLU A 138 -25.90 4.79 -10.36
C GLU A 138 -26.28 5.82 -9.31
N VAL A 139 -26.26 5.46 -8.02
CA VAL A 139 -26.56 6.41 -6.93
C VAL A 139 -25.53 6.29 -5.83
N ALA A 140 -25.08 7.44 -5.33
CA ALA A 140 -24.18 7.56 -4.20
C ALA A 140 -24.74 8.51 -3.14
N VAL A 141 -24.39 8.24 -1.89
CA VAL A 141 -24.53 9.16 -0.76
C VAL A 141 -23.13 9.60 -0.34
N GLY A 142 -22.97 10.84 0.11
CA GLY A 142 -21.69 11.29 0.64
C GLY A 142 -21.81 12.39 1.69
N LEU A 143 -20.71 12.53 2.43
CA LEU A 143 -20.53 13.44 3.54
C LEU A 143 -19.21 14.20 3.29
N ARG A 144 -19.28 15.52 3.17
CA ARG A 144 -18.10 16.40 3.17
C ARG A 144 -17.91 16.98 4.57
N ASP A 145 -16.64 17.13 4.96
CA ASP A 145 -16.22 17.65 6.26
C ASP A 145 -16.83 16.89 7.45
N LEU A 146 -16.66 15.56 7.43
CA LEU A 146 -17.08 14.67 8.50
C LEU A 146 -16.20 14.87 9.74
N GLY A 147 -16.75 15.58 10.73
CA GLY A 147 -16.10 15.88 12.00
C GLY A 147 -14.82 16.71 11.85
N GLY A 148 -14.74 17.61 10.87
CA GLY A 148 -13.80 18.73 10.92
C GLY A 148 -14.47 19.94 11.59
N THR A 149 -14.06 21.15 11.22
CA THR A 149 -14.57 22.40 11.84
C THR A 149 -16.07 22.62 11.61
N GLY A 150 -16.63 22.02 10.56
CA GLY A 150 -18.03 22.16 10.15
C GLY A 150 -18.24 23.24 9.09
N LEU A 151 -17.22 24.06 8.78
CA LEU A 151 -17.32 25.22 7.89
C LEU A 151 -17.82 24.83 6.48
N PHE A 152 -17.38 23.68 5.95
CA PHE A 152 -17.80 23.18 4.64
C PHE A 152 -18.67 21.91 4.72
N SER A 153 -19.25 21.63 5.90
CA SER A 153 -20.07 20.45 6.18
C SER A 153 -21.24 20.35 5.20
N SER A 154 -21.30 19.24 4.48
CA SER A 154 -22.36 18.96 3.51
C SER A 154 -22.72 17.48 3.48
N GLU A 155 -24.01 17.16 3.47
CA GLU A 155 -24.52 15.82 3.17
C GLU A 155 -25.18 15.82 1.79
N TYR A 156 -25.02 14.76 0.99
CA TYR A 156 -25.64 14.71 -0.33
C TYR A 156 -26.07 13.32 -0.78
N LEU A 157 -27.07 13.30 -1.66
CA LEU A 157 -27.50 12.14 -2.43
C LEU A 157 -27.45 12.52 -3.92
N VAL A 158 -26.75 11.75 -4.74
CA VAL A 158 -26.55 12.04 -6.17
C VAL A 158 -26.79 10.80 -7.02
N ALA A 159 -27.40 11.00 -8.19
CA ALA A 159 -27.63 9.99 -9.21
C ALA A 159 -26.88 10.35 -10.50
N SER A 160 -26.19 9.38 -11.11
CA SER A 160 -25.49 9.55 -12.39
C SER A 160 -25.91 8.52 -13.44
N LYS A 161 -25.98 8.93 -14.71
CA LYS A 161 -26.46 8.11 -15.83
C LYS A 161 -25.66 8.41 -17.10
N ARG A 162 -25.05 7.38 -17.69
CA ARG A 162 -24.30 7.51 -18.95
C ARG A 162 -25.18 7.26 -20.16
N TYR A 163 -24.98 8.06 -21.21
CA TYR A 163 -25.59 7.87 -22.51
C TYR A 163 -24.61 8.26 -23.62
N GLY A 164 -23.90 7.26 -24.16
CA GLY A 164 -22.77 7.50 -25.06
C GLY A 164 -21.65 8.25 -24.34
N ASP A 165 -21.13 9.29 -24.98
CA ASP A 165 -20.03 10.11 -24.47
C ASP A 165 -20.46 11.15 -23.41
N PHE A 166 -21.74 11.17 -23.04
CA PHE A 166 -22.31 12.06 -22.03
C PHE A 166 -22.59 11.31 -20.72
N ASP A 167 -22.21 11.91 -19.59
CA ASP A 167 -22.57 11.46 -18.25
C ASP A 167 -23.38 12.56 -17.55
N PHE A 168 -24.64 12.24 -17.20
CA PHE A 168 -25.59 13.17 -16.59
C PHE A 168 -25.64 12.91 -15.10
N SER A 169 -25.51 13.95 -14.27
CA SER A 169 -25.62 13.84 -12.82
C SER A 169 -26.68 14.79 -12.25
N LEU A 170 -27.45 14.34 -11.27
CA LEU A 170 -28.46 15.13 -10.56
C LEU A 170 -28.51 14.68 -9.09
N GLY A 171 -28.47 15.63 -8.16
CA GLY A 171 -28.44 15.36 -6.74
C GLY A 171 -29.16 16.41 -5.89
N LEU A 172 -29.30 16.09 -4.61
CA LEU A 172 -29.76 16.97 -3.54
C LEU A 172 -28.66 17.11 -2.50
N GLY A 173 -28.33 18.34 -2.14
CA GLY A 173 -27.34 18.68 -1.12
C GLY A 173 -27.98 19.37 0.09
N TRP A 174 -27.44 19.09 1.27
CA TRP A 174 -27.69 19.74 2.55
C TRP A 174 -26.38 20.39 3.04
N GLY A 175 -26.48 21.26 4.05
CA GLY A 175 -25.32 22.03 4.54
C GLY A 175 -24.78 22.98 3.46
N TYR A 176 -23.46 23.17 3.43
CA TYR A 176 -22.80 24.13 2.52
C TYR A 176 -23.14 23.89 1.03
N LEU A 177 -23.11 22.64 0.55
CA LEU A 177 -23.51 22.30 -0.83
C LEU A 177 -25.00 22.57 -1.12
N GLY A 178 -25.83 22.66 -0.07
CA GLY A 178 -27.27 22.84 -0.14
C GLY A 178 -27.78 24.25 0.13
N ASN A 179 -26.90 25.24 0.34
CA ASN A 179 -27.19 26.49 1.05
C ASN A 179 -28.41 27.28 0.51
N ARG A 180 -28.60 27.30 -0.81
CA ARG A 180 -29.74 27.97 -1.48
C ARG A 180 -31.10 27.47 -0.98
N GLY A 181 -31.17 26.22 -0.51
CA GLY A 181 -32.35 25.65 0.13
C GLY A 181 -33.60 25.59 -0.76
N ASP A 182 -33.46 25.37 -2.07
CA ASP A 182 -34.55 25.42 -3.06
C ASP A 182 -35.86 24.72 -2.63
N PHE A 183 -35.77 23.64 -1.86
CA PHE A 183 -36.91 22.78 -1.53
C PHE A 183 -37.20 22.68 -0.02
N GLY A 184 -38.42 22.24 0.32
CA GLY A 184 -38.70 21.70 1.65
C GLY A 184 -38.13 20.29 1.78
N ASN A 185 -37.58 19.93 2.93
CA ASN A 185 -36.89 18.64 3.10
C ASN A 185 -37.86 17.45 2.86
N PRO A 186 -37.59 16.57 1.88
CA PRO A 186 -38.43 15.41 1.63
C PRO A 186 -38.44 14.42 2.80
N LEU A 187 -37.40 14.40 3.64
CA LEU A 187 -37.31 13.53 4.82
C LEU A 187 -38.23 13.96 5.98
N ASN A 188 -38.89 15.11 5.90
CA ASN A 188 -39.89 15.53 6.88
C ASN A 188 -41.03 14.50 7.05
N VAL A 189 -41.32 13.68 6.03
CA VAL A 189 -42.30 12.59 6.14
C VAL A 189 -41.87 11.44 7.06
N VAL A 190 -40.56 11.35 7.35
CA VAL A 190 -39.96 10.33 8.22
C VAL A 190 -39.89 10.82 9.67
N GLY A 191 -39.83 12.14 9.89
CA GLY A 191 -39.97 12.75 11.22
C GLY A 191 -39.53 14.20 11.26
N ASP A 192 -40.09 14.95 12.22
CA ASP A 192 -39.91 16.42 12.33
C ASP A 192 -38.46 16.86 12.54
N ARG A 193 -37.56 15.96 13.00
CA ARG A 193 -36.13 16.25 13.20
C ARG A 193 -35.42 16.73 11.93
N PHE A 194 -35.91 16.34 10.75
CA PHE A 194 -35.33 16.72 9.47
C PHE A 194 -35.73 18.14 9.02
N SER A 195 -36.72 18.76 9.67
CA SER A 195 -37.30 20.03 9.22
C SER A 195 -36.39 21.24 9.42
N SER A 196 -35.56 21.22 10.47
CA SER A 196 -34.58 22.25 10.80
C SER A 196 -33.25 21.60 11.17
N ARG A 197 -32.15 22.07 10.58
CA ARG A 197 -30.81 21.83 11.17
C ARG A 197 -30.81 22.59 12.49
N GLY A 198 -30.60 21.90 13.61
CA GLY A 198 -30.47 22.56 14.90
C GLY A 198 -29.09 23.20 15.03
N ASP A 199 -29.00 24.34 15.72
CA ASP A 199 -27.72 24.95 16.12
C ASP A 199 -27.04 24.08 17.19
N SER A 200 -26.55 22.91 16.80
CA SER A 200 -25.56 22.14 17.57
C SER A 200 -24.14 22.65 17.26
N GLY A 201 -24.01 23.97 17.19
CA GLY A 201 -22.72 24.65 17.23
C GLY A 201 -22.32 24.83 18.68
N GLY A 202 -21.51 23.90 19.20
CA GLY A 202 -20.56 24.26 20.25
C GLY A 202 -19.68 25.42 19.73
N SER A 203 -19.14 26.24 20.63
CA SER A 203 -18.26 27.36 20.27
C SER A 203 -17.01 26.93 19.50
N ASP A 204 -16.69 25.63 19.59
CA ASP A 204 -15.47 25.00 19.15
C ASP A 204 -15.87 23.82 18.24
N GLY A 205 -15.61 23.95 16.93
CA GLY A 205 -16.03 22.96 15.93
C GLY A 205 -15.29 21.63 16.08
N GLY A 206 -15.88 20.51 15.63
CA GLY A 206 -15.25 19.17 15.67
C GLY A 206 -16.11 18.03 16.19
N GLU A 207 -17.29 18.28 16.75
CA GLU A 207 -18.15 17.22 17.31
C GLU A 207 -18.90 16.41 16.24
N PHE A 208 -19.01 15.09 16.43
CA PHE A 208 -19.69 14.16 15.52
C PHE A 208 -21.23 14.29 15.59
N SER A 209 -21.78 15.35 15.00
CA SER A 209 -23.23 15.62 14.96
C SER A 209 -24.03 14.72 13.98
N ILE A 210 -23.98 13.40 14.16
CA ILE A 210 -24.77 12.43 13.36
C ILE A 210 -26.29 12.70 13.47
N GLY A 211 -26.74 13.30 14.59
CA GLY A 211 -28.15 13.61 14.82
C GLY A 211 -28.77 14.64 13.87
N SER A 212 -27.97 15.58 13.34
CA SER A 212 -28.42 16.68 12.46
C SER A 212 -28.19 16.44 10.97
N MET A 213 -27.59 15.29 10.59
CA MET A 213 -27.37 14.93 9.19
C MET A 213 -28.67 14.91 8.37
N PHE A 214 -28.60 15.36 7.12
CA PHE A 214 -29.73 15.46 6.16
C PHE A 214 -30.93 16.28 6.69
N SER A 215 -30.69 17.23 7.61
CA SER A 215 -31.72 18.08 8.22
C SER A 215 -31.62 19.53 7.73
N GLY A 216 -32.73 20.25 7.71
CA GLY A 216 -32.84 21.56 7.05
C GLY A 216 -33.21 21.45 5.57
N ARG A 217 -33.24 22.59 4.87
CA ARG A 217 -33.71 22.68 3.47
C ARG A 217 -32.60 22.29 2.48
N PRO A 218 -32.80 21.31 1.58
CA PRO A 218 -31.83 21.00 0.55
C PRO A 218 -31.97 21.90 -0.69
N SER A 219 -30.89 22.00 -1.45
CA SER A 219 -30.86 22.54 -2.83
C SER A 219 -30.56 21.42 -3.83
N ALA A 220 -30.99 21.60 -5.08
CA ALA A 220 -30.57 20.71 -6.17
C ALA A 220 -29.22 21.13 -6.74
N PHE A 221 -28.42 20.15 -7.11
CA PHE A 221 -27.21 20.35 -7.89
C PHE A 221 -27.12 19.28 -8.98
N GLY A 222 -26.27 19.49 -9.97
CA GLY A 222 -26.05 18.48 -11.01
C GLY A 222 -25.33 19.04 -12.22
N GLY A 223 -25.27 18.27 -13.29
CA GLY A 223 -24.59 18.69 -14.50
C GLY A 223 -24.42 17.60 -15.53
N ILE A 224 -23.60 17.92 -16.52
CA ILE A 224 -23.29 17.06 -17.67
C ILE A 224 -21.77 17.08 -17.84
N GLU A 225 -21.18 15.91 -17.85
CA GLU A 225 -19.84 15.70 -18.38
C GLU A 225 -19.94 15.17 -19.81
N TYR A 226 -19.10 15.67 -20.71
CA TYR A 226 -19.01 15.26 -22.11
C TYR A 226 -17.56 14.97 -22.49
N GLN A 227 -17.27 13.69 -22.75
CA GLN A 227 -16.00 13.30 -23.36
C GLN A 227 -16.00 13.70 -24.82
N THR A 228 -15.03 14.53 -25.23
CA THR A 228 -14.93 14.90 -26.63
C THR A 228 -14.27 13.79 -27.45
N PRO A 229 -14.46 13.74 -28.79
CA PRO A 229 -13.72 12.83 -29.68
C PRO A 229 -12.19 13.06 -29.71
N TRP A 230 -11.68 14.04 -28.97
CA TRP A 230 -10.27 14.15 -28.64
C TRP A 230 -10.09 13.59 -27.23
N ASP A 231 -9.67 12.32 -27.13
CA ASP A 231 -9.63 11.54 -25.87
C ASP A 231 -9.08 12.29 -24.64
N PRO A 232 -8.04 13.13 -24.72
CA PRO A 232 -7.56 13.92 -23.59
C PRO A 232 -8.54 14.95 -23.02
N LEU A 233 -9.52 15.44 -23.80
CA LEU A 233 -10.36 16.57 -23.43
C LEU A 233 -11.79 16.14 -23.06
N THR A 234 -12.15 16.48 -21.84
CA THR A 234 -13.50 16.39 -21.28
C THR A 234 -14.04 17.78 -20.99
N LEU A 235 -15.30 18.03 -21.35
CA LEU A 235 -16.01 19.29 -21.08
C LEU A 235 -17.09 19.06 -20.01
N LYS A 236 -17.31 20.07 -19.16
CA LYS A 236 -18.23 20.02 -18.02
C LYS A 236 -19.18 21.21 -18.04
N LEU A 237 -20.45 20.95 -17.75
CA LEU A 237 -21.48 21.94 -17.44
C LEU A 237 -22.07 21.57 -16.08
N GLU A 238 -22.08 22.49 -15.13
CA GLU A 238 -22.51 22.25 -13.76
C GLU A 238 -23.54 23.32 -13.33
N TYR A 239 -24.52 22.89 -12.54
CA TYR A 239 -25.45 23.73 -11.78
C TYR A 239 -25.22 23.48 -10.29
N GLU A 240 -24.83 24.53 -9.59
CA GLU A 240 -24.36 24.48 -8.21
C GLU A 240 -25.51 24.72 -7.21
N GLY A 241 -25.57 23.98 -6.11
CA GLY A 241 -26.59 24.12 -5.06
C GLY A 241 -26.28 25.18 -3.98
N ASN A 242 -25.03 25.64 -3.89
CA ASN A 242 -24.66 26.77 -3.04
C ASN A 242 -24.90 28.10 -3.78
N ASP A 243 -25.34 29.11 -3.05
CA ASP A 243 -25.50 30.50 -3.50
C ASP A 243 -24.59 31.49 -2.74
N TYR A 244 -23.75 30.99 -1.83
CA TYR A 244 -22.78 31.75 -1.03
C TYR A 244 -23.43 32.82 -0.13
N SER A 245 -24.72 32.67 0.17
CA SER A 245 -25.46 33.62 1.01
C SER A 245 -25.14 33.52 2.51
N ASP A 246 -24.67 32.36 2.96
CA ASP A 246 -24.18 32.08 4.31
C ASP A 246 -22.78 31.43 4.20
N GLU A 247 -21.78 32.25 3.85
CA GLU A 247 -20.42 31.79 3.62
C GLU A 247 -19.57 31.85 4.92
N PRO A 248 -18.77 30.82 5.23
CA PRO A 248 -18.04 30.77 6.50
C PRO A 248 -17.03 31.90 6.69
N LEU A 249 -16.68 32.18 7.95
CA LEU A 249 -15.65 33.16 8.35
C LEU A 249 -15.93 34.60 7.85
N THR A 250 -17.18 34.94 7.56
CA THR A 250 -17.62 36.26 7.04
C THR A 250 -16.99 36.65 5.69
N VAL A 251 -16.62 35.65 4.88
CA VAL A 251 -16.07 35.86 3.53
C VAL A 251 -17.19 36.25 2.56
N GLU A 252 -17.15 37.44 1.97
CA GLU A 252 -18.14 37.83 0.96
C GLU A 252 -17.79 37.26 -0.43
N ILE A 253 -18.64 36.38 -0.96
CA ILE A 253 -18.53 35.82 -2.32
C ILE A 253 -19.73 36.25 -3.15
N ASN A 254 -19.49 36.92 -4.26
CA ASN A 254 -20.53 37.27 -5.23
C ASN A 254 -20.71 36.12 -6.24
N GLN A 255 -21.96 35.69 -6.44
CA GLN A 255 -22.34 34.74 -7.50
C GLN A 255 -23.22 35.45 -8.55
N ASP A 256 -22.69 35.61 -9.77
CA ASP A 256 -23.41 36.18 -10.91
C ASP A 256 -24.29 35.13 -11.61
N SER A 257 -23.91 33.85 -11.50
CA SER A 257 -24.58 32.70 -12.11
C SER A 257 -24.38 31.44 -11.27
N PRO A 258 -25.42 30.61 -11.06
CA PRO A 258 -25.29 29.28 -10.44
C PRO A 258 -24.80 28.21 -11.44
N ILE A 259 -24.57 28.59 -12.71
CA ILE A 259 -24.05 27.72 -13.76
C ILE A 259 -22.54 27.93 -13.90
N ASN A 260 -21.81 26.83 -13.77
CA ASN A 260 -20.36 26.74 -13.90
C ASN A 260 -20.01 25.98 -15.19
N LEU A 261 -18.90 26.36 -15.85
CA LEU A 261 -18.37 25.69 -17.05
C LEU A 261 -16.95 25.21 -16.80
N GLY A 262 -16.61 24.00 -17.22
CA GLY A 262 -15.29 23.42 -16.98
C GLY A 262 -14.73 22.62 -18.14
N ALA A 263 -13.42 22.41 -18.10
CA ALA A 263 -12.70 21.50 -18.96
C ALA A 263 -11.61 20.77 -18.16
N THR A 264 -11.42 19.50 -18.45
CA THR A 264 -10.29 18.69 -17.94
C THR A 264 -9.50 18.16 -19.12
N VAL A 265 -8.17 18.30 -19.05
CA VAL A 265 -7.22 17.79 -20.04
C VAL A 265 -6.33 16.74 -19.38
N LYS A 266 -6.52 15.47 -19.75
CA LYS A 266 -5.65 14.36 -19.33
C LYS A 266 -4.32 14.43 -20.10
N VAL A 267 -3.23 14.78 -19.40
CA VAL A 267 -1.90 14.92 -20.00
C VAL A 267 -1.25 13.55 -20.20
N ASN A 268 -1.45 12.64 -19.23
CA ASN A 268 -1.09 11.22 -19.29
C ASN A 268 -1.93 10.45 -18.25
N ASP A 269 -1.64 9.16 -18.03
CA ASP A 269 -2.39 8.31 -17.10
C ASP A 269 -2.29 8.71 -15.62
N THR A 270 -1.32 9.56 -15.26
CA THR A 270 -1.13 10.08 -13.90
C THR A 270 -1.59 11.53 -13.78
N LEU A 271 -1.25 12.40 -14.73
CA LEU A 271 -1.47 13.85 -14.64
C LEU A 271 -2.68 14.31 -15.45
N SER A 272 -3.61 14.99 -14.79
CA SER A 272 -4.71 15.76 -15.39
C SER A 272 -4.62 17.23 -15.00
N LEU A 273 -5.03 18.12 -15.91
CA LEU A 273 -5.14 19.57 -15.68
C LEU A 273 -6.61 19.99 -15.77
N HIS A 274 -7.03 20.91 -14.90
CA HIS A 274 -8.41 21.39 -14.80
C HIS A 274 -8.45 22.91 -14.99
N GLY A 275 -9.47 23.39 -15.70
CA GLY A 275 -9.78 24.81 -15.80
C GLY A 275 -11.28 25.02 -15.84
N GLY A 276 -11.76 26.06 -15.17
CA GLY A 276 -13.18 26.36 -15.07
C GLY A 276 -13.50 27.85 -15.03
N TRP A 277 -14.77 28.15 -15.26
CA TRP A 277 -15.40 29.44 -15.01
C TRP A 277 -16.59 29.21 -14.09
N GLU A 278 -16.44 29.64 -12.84
CA GLU A 278 -17.34 29.36 -11.72
C GLU A 278 -18.03 30.63 -11.23
N ARG A 279 -19.22 30.45 -10.66
CA ARG A 279 -20.07 31.51 -10.10
C ARG A 279 -20.44 32.62 -11.10
N GLY A 280 -20.24 32.37 -12.39
CA GLY A 280 -20.39 33.34 -13.48
C GLY A 280 -19.28 34.39 -13.60
N ASN A 281 -18.35 34.50 -12.65
CA ASN A 281 -17.42 35.62 -12.54
C ASN A 281 -15.97 35.27 -12.18
N THR A 282 -15.65 34.00 -11.85
CA THR A 282 -14.33 33.59 -11.35
C THR A 282 -13.72 32.48 -12.19
N ALA A 283 -12.42 32.56 -12.46
CA ALA A 283 -11.67 31.44 -13.05
C ALA A 283 -11.19 30.44 -11.99
N MET A 284 -11.35 29.15 -12.28
CA MET A 284 -10.76 28.03 -11.55
C MET A 284 -9.57 27.47 -12.34
N LEU A 285 -8.50 27.10 -11.64
CA LEU A 285 -7.42 26.27 -12.19
C LEU A 285 -7.06 25.17 -11.19
N GLY A 286 -6.73 23.98 -11.69
CA GLY A 286 -6.25 22.88 -10.86
C GLY A 286 -5.45 21.84 -11.62
N LEU A 287 -4.91 20.88 -10.87
CA LEU A 287 -4.26 19.67 -11.38
C LEU A 287 -4.56 18.49 -10.46
N SER A 288 -4.55 17.29 -11.03
CA SER A 288 -4.65 16.03 -10.30
C SER A 288 -3.54 15.06 -10.70
N LEU A 289 -3.03 14.31 -9.72
CA LEU A 289 -2.07 13.22 -9.88
C LEU A 289 -2.71 11.93 -9.34
N SER A 290 -3.08 10.99 -10.21
CA SER A 290 -3.70 9.70 -9.86
C SER A 290 -2.75 8.52 -10.09
N THR A 291 -2.84 7.49 -9.25
CA THR A 291 -2.16 6.21 -9.45
C THR A 291 -2.99 5.05 -8.89
N ASN A 292 -3.01 3.92 -9.59
CA ASN A 292 -3.68 2.71 -9.09
C ASN A 292 -2.69 1.84 -8.30
N LEU A 293 -2.87 1.81 -6.98
CA LEU A 293 -2.00 1.05 -6.07
C LEU A 293 -2.31 -0.45 -6.07
N ALA A 294 -3.51 -0.88 -6.45
CA ALA A 294 -3.88 -2.30 -6.50
C ALA A 294 -3.19 -3.05 -7.65
N GLY A 295 -2.96 -2.37 -8.78
CA GLY A 295 -2.21 -2.88 -9.93
C GLY A 295 -0.68 -2.81 -9.79
N LEU A 296 -0.17 -2.16 -8.74
CA LEU A 296 1.26 -1.93 -8.56
C LEU A 296 2.01 -3.26 -8.45
N SER A 297 2.98 -3.48 -9.33
CA SER A 297 3.76 -4.70 -9.41
C SER A 297 5.10 -4.44 -10.11
N GLN A 298 6.10 -5.28 -9.81
CA GLN A 298 7.43 -5.24 -10.38
C GLN A 298 7.91 -6.66 -10.66
N ASP A 299 8.52 -6.88 -11.82
CA ASP A 299 9.03 -8.21 -12.22
C ASP A 299 10.19 -8.65 -11.32
N LYS A 300 10.22 -9.95 -11.02
CA LYS A 300 11.09 -10.54 -9.99
C LYS A 300 12.26 -11.31 -10.54
N ASP A 301 13.46 -10.81 -10.26
CA ASP A 301 14.73 -11.52 -10.41
C ASP A 301 15.31 -11.86 -9.03
N ASP A 302 14.72 -12.87 -8.40
CA ASP A 302 15.24 -13.50 -7.18
C ASP A 302 16.23 -14.63 -7.50
N GLY A 303 16.85 -14.60 -8.68
CA GLY A 303 17.69 -15.66 -9.23
C GLY A 303 16.91 -16.93 -9.62
N THR A 304 17.47 -17.68 -10.57
CA THR A 304 16.93 -18.96 -11.03
C THR A 304 16.91 -19.99 -9.89
N PRO A 305 15.76 -20.62 -9.57
CA PRO A 305 15.70 -21.72 -8.62
C PRO A 305 16.58 -22.90 -9.06
N GLU A 306 17.12 -23.65 -8.10
CA GLU A 306 17.89 -24.86 -8.41
C GLU A 306 17.03 -25.90 -9.16
N ALA A 307 17.60 -26.59 -10.15
CA ALA A 307 16.90 -27.67 -10.84
C ALA A 307 16.67 -28.86 -9.90
N VAL A 308 15.49 -29.50 -9.96
CA VAL A 308 15.18 -30.66 -9.11
C VAL A 308 15.65 -31.94 -9.79
N ALA A 309 16.42 -32.78 -9.10
CA ALA A 309 16.77 -34.10 -9.61
C ALA A 309 15.53 -35.01 -9.78
N PRO A 310 15.49 -35.92 -10.77
CA PRO A 310 14.34 -36.79 -10.98
C PRO A 310 14.09 -37.75 -9.81
N SER A 311 12.82 -38.09 -9.53
CA SER A 311 12.47 -39.07 -8.49
C SER A 311 13.11 -40.43 -8.73
N THR A 312 13.50 -41.08 -7.64
CA THR A 312 13.96 -42.47 -7.63
C THR A 312 12.80 -43.47 -7.70
N GLN A 313 11.56 -43.05 -7.38
CA GLN A 313 10.38 -43.90 -7.39
C GLN A 313 9.78 -44.04 -8.80
N HIS A 314 9.49 -45.28 -9.21
CA HIS A 314 8.92 -45.56 -10.54
C HIS A 314 7.53 -44.93 -10.78
N ARG A 315 6.75 -44.65 -9.72
CA ARG A 315 5.42 -43.99 -9.86
C ARG A 315 5.52 -42.58 -10.48
N TYR A 316 6.65 -41.91 -10.30
CA TYR A 316 6.87 -40.52 -10.72
C TYR A 316 7.89 -40.41 -11.87
N ARG A 317 8.22 -41.53 -12.52
CA ARG A 317 9.09 -41.52 -13.70
C ARG A 317 8.29 -41.33 -14.98
N ASN A 318 8.87 -40.58 -15.90
CA ASN A 318 8.31 -40.28 -17.22
C ASN A 318 8.49 -41.45 -18.22
N ASP A 319 8.89 -42.64 -17.74
CA ASP A 319 9.02 -43.86 -18.54
C ASP A 319 7.64 -44.44 -18.93
N GLN A 320 6.59 -44.12 -18.17
CA GLN A 320 5.20 -44.34 -18.57
C GLN A 320 4.70 -43.27 -19.55
N THR A 321 5.31 -43.23 -20.73
CA THR A 321 4.52 -42.92 -21.93
C THR A 321 3.45 -44.01 -22.06
N PRO A 322 2.15 -43.67 -22.10
CA PRO A 322 1.13 -44.69 -22.28
C PRO A 322 1.17 -45.18 -23.73
N GLU A 323 1.82 -46.33 -23.98
CA GLU A 323 1.59 -47.11 -25.21
C GLU A 323 0.09 -47.42 -25.41
N ALA A 324 -0.69 -47.38 -24.32
CA ALA A 324 -2.16 -47.43 -24.32
C ALA A 324 -2.86 -46.28 -25.08
N PHE A 325 -2.17 -45.17 -25.37
CA PHE A 325 -2.73 -44.03 -26.13
C PHE A 325 -2.11 -43.84 -27.52
N ARG A 326 -1.28 -44.76 -28.01
CA ARG A 326 -1.20 -44.94 -29.46
C ARG A 326 -2.53 -45.48 -29.94
N ILE A 327 -3.34 -44.61 -30.55
CA ILE A 327 -4.48 -45.01 -31.37
C ILE A 327 -3.95 -46.02 -32.39
N ARG A 328 -4.19 -47.31 -32.15
CA ARG A 328 -4.11 -48.30 -33.22
C ARG A 328 -5.17 -47.88 -34.22
N SER A 329 -4.74 -47.45 -35.40
CA SER A 329 -5.65 -47.25 -36.52
C SER A 329 -6.48 -48.52 -36.68
N LEU A 330 -7.81 -48.39 -36.84
CA LEU A 330 -8.70 -49.55 -36.98
C LEU A 330 -8.28 -50.48 -38.15
N ASN A 331 -7.45 -49.99 -39.06
CA ASN A 331 -6.89 -50.74 -40.18
C ASN A 331 -5.93 -51.87 -39.77
N ASP A 332 -5.31 -51.83 -38.59
CA ASP A 332 -4.32 -52.84 -38.16
C ASP A 332 -4.94 -54.12 -37.56
N VAL A 333 -6.26 -54.17 -37.36
CA VAL A 333 -6.97 -55.33 -36.79
C VAL A 333 -7.36 -56.36 -37.87
N ASN A 334 -7.28 -56.02 -39.16
CA ASN A 334 -7.86 -56.80 -40.25
C ASN A 334 -6.87 -57.26 -41.35
N ARG A 335 -5.64 -57.60 -40.98
CA ARG A 335 -4.71 -58.35 -41.87
C ARG A 335 -4.48 -59.78 -41.37
N PRO A 336 -4.81 -60.81 -42.15
CA PRO A 336 -4.42 -62.18 -41.82
C PRO A 336 -2.89 -62.33 -41.96
N THR A 337 -2.29 -63.07 -41.04
CA THR A 337 -0.85 -63.36 -41.02
C THR A 337 -0.43 -64.22 -42.21
N ALA A 338 0.42 -63.67 -43.07
CA ALA A 338 1.15 -64.42 -44.11
C ALA A 338 2.64 -64.50 -43.73
N SER A 339 3.17 -65.71 -43.71
CA SER A 339 4.57 -66.02 -43.39
C SER A 339 5.54 -65.60 -44.50
N SER A 340 6.71 -65.09 -44.12
CA SER A 340 7.86 -64.88 -45.01
C SER A 340 8.33 -66.21 -45.64
N PRO A 341 8.94 -66.20 -46.85
CA PRO A 341 10.39 -65.96 -46.89
C PRO A 341 10.95 -65.20 -48.12
N ALA A 342 11.97 -64.38 -47.85
CA ALA A 342 13.24 -64.24 -48.62
C ALA A 342 13.21 -63.74 -50.10
N PRO A 343 14.35 -63.23 -50.63
CA PRO A 343 14.33 -62.12 -51.61
C PRO A 343 14.79 -62.47 -53.04
N THR A 344 14.43 -61.63 -54.02
CA THR A 344 15.29 -61.28 -55.18
C THR A 344 14.76 -60.06 -55.98
N ASP A 345 15.73 -59.28 -56.48
CA ASP A 345 15.80 -58.49 -57.74
C ASP A 345 14.73 -57.43 -58.16
N SER A 346 15.23 -56.19 -58.23
CA SER A 346 14.90 -55.10 -59.18
C SER A 346 14.88 -55.57 -60.66
N PRO A 347 14.21 -54.90 -61.64
CA PRO A 347 14.12 -53.43 -61.75
C PRO A 347 12.79 -52.82 -62.28
N ALA A 348 12.81 -51.50 -62.48
CA ALA A 348 11.74 -50.63 -63.02
C ALA A 348 11.65 -50.68 -64.57
N PRO A 349 10.97 -49.76 -65.29
CA PRO A 349 9.82 -48.87 -64.98
C PRO A 349 8.65 -49.04 -66.00
N THR A 350 7.58 -48.21 -65.98
CA THR A 350 7.08 -47.38 -67.12
C THR A 350 5.67 -46.79 -66.92
N ASP A 351 5.54 -45.54 -67.39
CA ASP A 351 4.41 -44.80 -68.01
C ASP A 351 2.94 -44.80 -67.50
N SER A 352 2.47 -43.55 -67.40
CA SER A 352 1.09 -43.05 -67.45
C SER A 352 0.35 -43.43 -68.75
N PRO A 353 -0.99 -43.24 -68.86
CA PRO A 353 -1.50 -41.90 -69.21
C PRO A 353 -2.85 -41.47 -68.57
N GLU A 354 -3.02 -40.15 -68.52
CA GLU A 354 -4.19 -39.29 -68.88
C GLU A 354 -5.59 -39.91 -69.21
N PRO A 355 -6.72 -39.17 -69.04
CA PRO A 355 -6.88 -37.82 -69.62
C PRO A 355 -7.72 -36.73 -68.90
N SER A 356 -7.68 -35.57 -69.55
CA SER A 356 -8.18 -34.21 -69.29
C SER A 356 -9.70 -33.96 -69.20
N LEU A 357 -10.06 -32.75 -68.70
CA LEU A 357 -10.96 -31.71 -69.28
C LEU A 357 -11.48 -30.74 -68.17
N ALA A 358 -11.82 -29.45 -68.35
CA ALA A 358 -11.26 -28.33 -69.14
C ALA A 358 -11.97 -26.98 -68.78
N GLY A 359 -11.26 -25.85 -68.88
CA GLY A 359 -11.83 -24.48 -69.01
C GLY A 359 -11.97 -23.64 -67.72
N GLY A 360 -11.56 -22.36 -67.67
CA GLY A 360 -10.72 -21.58 -68.61
C GLY A 360 -10.71 -20.05 -68.39
N LEU A 361 -9.64 -19.38 -68.88
CA LEU A 361 -9.57 -17.97 -69.39
C LEU A 361 -9.73 -16.82 -68.34
N VAL A 362 -9.10 -15.62 -68.36
CA VAL A 362 -8.04 -14.87 -69.14
C VAL A 362 -7.59 -13.70 -68.19
N ASN A 363 -6.31 -13.47 -67.81
CA ASN A 363 -5.13 -12.84 -68.47
C ASN A 363 -5.09 -11.28 -68.53
N ALA A 364 -3.85 -10.71 -68.58
CA ALA A 364 -3.39 -9.30 -68.71
C ALA A 364 -3.41 -8.42 -67.44
N ASN A 365 -2.45 -7.51 -67.12
CA ASN A 365 -1.10 -7.07 -67.60
C ASN A 365 -0.43 -6.30 -66.40
N GLY A 366 0.86 -5.95 -66.29
CA GLY A 366 2.10 -6.14 -67.09
C GLY A 366 3.08 -4.93 -66.97
N ASN A 367 4.40 -5.16 -66.77
CA ASN A 367 5.55 -4.18 -66.80
C ASN A 367 5.52 -2.99 -65.79
N ALA A 368 6.60 -2.25 -65.44
CA ALA A 368 8.09 -2.30 -65.50
C ALA A 368 8.62 -1.09 -64.63
N GLY A 369 9.90 -0.81 -64.32
CA GLY A 369 11.23 -1.42 -64.55
C GLY A 369 12.37 -0.37 -64.34
N HIS A 370 13.65 -0.79 -64.31
CA HIS A 370 14.90 0.03 -64.26
C HIS A 370 15.23 0.79 -62.94
N GLU A 371 16.39 0.56 -62.28
CA GLU A 371 17.79 1.07 -62.50
C GLU A 371 18.05 2.46 -61.85
N THR A 372 19.21 2.85 -61.27
CA THR A 372 20.61 2.35 -61.27
C THR A 372 21.43 2.89 -60.05
N ASN A 373 22.53 2.20 -59.68
CA ASN A 373 23.85 2.71 -59.19
C ASN A 373 23.98 3.67 -57.97
N SER A 374 25.11 3.79 -57.23
CA SER A 374 26.29 2.94 -56.91
C SER A 374 27.31 3.78 -56.10
N ASN A 375 28.03 3.16 -55.14
CA ASN A 375 29.37 3.50 -54.61
C ASN A 375 29.51 4.58 -53.50
N ALA A 376 30.44 4.49 -52.52
CA ALA A 376 31.26 3.37 -52.02
C ALA A 376 31.97 3.71 -50.67
N ASN A 377 32.31 2.67 -49.90
CA ASN A 377 33.43 2.50 -48.93
C ASN A 377 33.71 3.51 -47.79
N SER A 378 33.64 3.01 -46.54
CA SER A 378 34.86 2.74 -45.71
C SER A 378 34.57 1.85 -44.47
N GLU A 379 35.32 0.75 -44.34
CA GLU A 379 35.95 0.15 -43.14
C GLU A 379 35.38 0.39 -41.72
N ALA A 380 35.33 -0.58 -40.77
CA ALA A 380 35.81 -1.98 -40.74
C ALA A 380 35.20 -2.79 -39.55
N ALA A 381 35.42 -4.11 -39.56
CA ALA A 381 35.19 -5.11 -38.49
C ALA A 381 33.72 -5.40 -38.08
N GLY A 382 33.29 -6.66 -37.87
CA GLY A 382 33.99 -7.92 -38.07
C GLY A 382 33.03 -9.12 -38.02
N THR A 383 33.06 -9.92 -39.09
CA THR A 383 32.58 -11.30 -39.28
C THR A 383 31.49 -11.85 -38.35
N LEU A 384 30.27 -11.92 -38.89
CA LEU A 384 29.22 -12.83 -38.43
C LEU A 384 29.73 -14.28 -38.62
N LEU A 385 29.99 -15.00 -37.54
CA LEU A 385 30.28 -16.44 -37.60
C LEU A 385 28.99 -17.25 -37.44
N THR A 386 28.78 -18.14 -38.39
CA THR A 386 27.72 -19.17 -38.36
C THR A 386 27.84 -20.02 -37.12
N LEU A 387 26.74 -20.16 -36.37
CA LEU A 387 26.63 -21.16 -35.31
C LEU A 387 26.55 -22.56 -35.95
N ASP A 388 27.67 -23.26 -35.97
CA ASP A 388 27.69 -24.69 -36.23
C ASP A 388 26.88 -25.41 -35.14
N ALA A 389 25.85 -26.13 -35.57
CA ALA A 389 25.00 -26.91 -34.68
C ALA A 389 25.62 -28.28 -34.39
N ASP A 390 26.81 -28.30 -33.77
CA ASP A 390 27.31 -29.51 -33.10
C ASP A 390 28.31 -29.19 -31.96
N THR A 391 27.99 -29.71 -30.78
CA THR A 391 28.72 -29.80 -29.48
C THR A 391 27.82 -29.42 -28.29
N ALA A 392 26.76 -30.22 -28.09
CA ALA A 392 26.23 -30.37 -26.75
C ALA A 392 27.34 -30.94 -25.83
N PRO A 393 27.52 -30.46 -24.59
CA PRO A 393 28.44 -31.11 -23.67
C PRO A 393 27.91 -32.51 -23.37
N GLU A 394 28.73 -33.53 -23.69
CA GLU A 394 28.45 -34.94 -23.45
C GLU A 394 28.53 -35.25 -21.93
N ALA A 395 27.54 -34.75 -21.20
CA ALA A 395 27.37 -34.90 -19.75
C ALA A 395 25.96 -35.39 -19.36
N ALA A 396 25.15 -35.78 -20.34
CA ALA A 396 23.78 -36.28 -20.15
C ALA A 396 23.66 -37.82 -20.20
N ALA A 397 24.78 -38.54 -20.10
CA ALA A 397 24.83 -40.01 -20.23
C ALA A 397 25.57 -40.69 -19.05
N ASN A 398 25.32 -40.23 -17.82
CA ASN A 398 25.63 -40.98 -16.59
C ASN A 398 24.80 -40.48 -15.38
N ALA A 399 23.48 -40.34 -15.56
CA ALA A 399 22.55 -40.10 -14.45
C ALA A 399 22.22 -41.39 -13.67
N SER A 400 23.26 -42.16 -13.31
CA SER A 400 23.12 -43.27 -12.37
C SER A 400 22.93 -42.70 -10.97
N THR A 401 21.78 -43.02 -10.36
CA THR A 401 21.51 -43.03 -8.90
C THR A 401 22.40 -42.12 -8.05
N ASN A 402 21.84 -41.02 -7.54
CA ASN A 402 22.48 -40.15 -6.56
C ASN A 402 23.19 -41.02 -5.50
N PRO A 403 24.54 -41.00 -5.39
CA PRO A 403 25.28 -41.96 -4.57
C PRO A 403 24.85 -41.82 -3.11
N ASP A 404 24.89 -42.89 -2.32
CA ASP A 404 24.40 -42.93 -0.92
C ASP A 404 24.90 -41.73 -0.08
N ILE A 405 24.13 -40.64 -0.06
CA ILE A 405 24.48 -39.40 0.64
C ILE A 405 24.27 -39.67 2.12
N SER A 406 25.33 -39.91 2.90
CA SER A 406 25.17 -40.04 4.35
C SER A 406 24.86 -38.68 4.98
N LEU A 407 23.94 -38.65 5.96
CA LEU A 407 23.73 -37.48 6.82
C LEU A 407 25.02 -36.99 7.51
N ASP A 408 25.97 -37.91 7.76
CA ASP A 408 27.26 -37.59 8.36
C ASP A 408 28.26 -36.95 7.37
N THR A 409 27.94 -36.94 6.06
CA THR A 409 28.76 -36.35 4.99
C THR A 409 28.22 -35.01 4.46
N VAL A 410 27.05 -34.58 4.95
CA VAL A 410 26.45 -33.29 4.57
C VAL A 410 27.13 -32.15 5.35
N ASP A 411 27.61 -31.13 4.64
CA ASP A 411 28.03 -29.87 5.24
C ASP A 411 26.79 -29.05 5.59
N TRP A 412 26.37 -29.12 6.85
CA TRP A 412 25.17 -28.46 7.37
C TRP A 412 25.28 -26.95 7.41
N ASP A 413 26.50 -26.41 7.57
CA ASP A 413 26.75 -24.98 7.56
C ASP A 413 26.65 -24.42 6.13
N ALA A 414 27.31 -25.06 5.15
CA ALA A 414 27.20 -24.70 3.74
C ALA A 414 25.78 -24.89 3.20
N LEU A 415 25.04 -25.89 3.68
CA LEU A 415 23.62 -26.08 3.35
C LEU A 415 22.76 -24.92 3.88
N ALA A 416 22.93 -24.52 5.15
CA ALA A 416 22.22 -23.40 5.75
C ALA A 416 22.50 -22.08 5.01
N ASP A 417 23.75 -21.85 4.59
CA ASP A 417 24.14 -20.66 3.84
C ASP A 417 23.59 -20.68 2.40
N THR A 418 23.53 -21.86 1.77
CA THR A 418 22.88 -22.05 0.46
C THR A 418 21.38 -21.77 0.55
N LEU A 419 20.71 -22.25 1.61
CA LEU A 419 19.29 -21.96 1.87
C LEU A 419 19.08 -20.45 2.06
N ARG A 420 19.87 -19.78 2.91
CA ARG A 420 19.81 -18.32 3.08
C ARG A 420 19.96 -17.58 1.74
N ALA A 421 20.92 -17.98 0.92
CA ALA A 421 21.18 -17.37 -0.38
C ALA A 421 20.00 -17.55 -1.36
N GLN A 422 19.51 -18.78 -1.54
CA GLN A 422 18.47 -19.14 -2.53
C GLN A 422 17.04 -18.78 -2.10
N THR A 423 16.77 -18.76 -0.79
CA THR A 423 15.39 -18.77 -0.25
C THR A 423 15.11 -17.62 0.71
N GLY A 424 16.13 -16.98 1.28
CA GLY A 424 15.94 -16.00 2.35
C GLY A 424 15.48 -16.60 3.68
N LEU A 425 15.55 -17.93 3.85
CA LEU A 425 15.37 -18.59 5.15
C LEU A 425 16.67 -18.46 5.97
N GLU A 426 16.61 -17.73 7.07
CA GLU A 426 17.69 -17.66 8.04
C GLU A 426 17.65 -18.89 8.96
N VAL A 427 18.24 -19.98 8.49
CA VAL A 427 18.27 -21.27 9.20
C VAL A 427 19.07 -21.13 10.49
N SER A 428 18.40 -21.39 11.61
CA SER A 428 18.93 -21.24 12.96
C SER A 428 19.12 -22.59 13.67
N ARG A 429 18.38 -23.64 13.30
CA ARG A 429 18.60 -25.01 13.78
C ARG A 429 18.12 -26.02 12.75
N LEU A 430 18.87 -27.12 12.60
CA LEU A 430 18.49 -28.30 11.82
C LEU A 430 18.50 -29.53 12.75
N ARG A 431 17.40 -30.28 12.74
CA ARG A 431 17.26 -31.54 13.50
C ARG A 431 16.67 -32.63 12.62
N VAL A 432 17.12 -33.88 12.77
CA VAL A 432 16.45 -35.04 12.15
C VAL A 432 15.72 -35.83 13.22
N ASN A 433 14.48 -36.19 12.93
CA ASN A 433 13.63 -37.07 13.72
C ASN A 433 13.06 -38.16 12.80
N GLY A 434 13.57 -39.38 12.91
CA GLY A 434 13.23 -40.47 11.98
C GLY A 434 13.60 -40.15 10.53
N ASP A 435 12.59 -40.03 9.68
CA ASP A 435 12.67 -39.69 8.24
C ASP A 435 12.38 -38.21 7.95
N THR A 436 12.17 -37.39 8.98
CA THR A 436 11.82 -35.97 8.86
C THR A 436 13.02 -35.10 9.22
N LEU A 437 13.38 -34.17 8.31
CA LEU A 437 14.28 -33.05 8.61
C LEU A 437 13.44 -31.86 9.07
N ILE A 438 13.75 -31.34 10.26
CA ILE A 438 13.12 -30.16 10.86
C ILE A 438 14.06 -28.96 10.64
N ILE A 439 13.54 -27.91 10.01
CA ILE A 439 14.24 -26.68 9.67
C ILE A 439 13.64 -25.52 10.47
N GLU A 440 14.33 -25.07 11.52
CA GLU A 440 13.92 -23.91 12.33
C GLU A 440 14.54 -22.63 11.76
N ALA A 441 13.73 -21.76 11.14
CA ALA A 441 14.20 -20.59 10.39
C ALA A 441 13.32 -19.34 10.56
N GLU A 442 13.88 -18.18 10.22
CA GLU A 442 13.18 -16.90 10.04
C GLU A 442 13.11 -16.58 8.53
N ALA A 443 11.92 -16.27 8.00
CA ALA A 443 11.73 -16.03 6.57
C ALA A 443 11.79 -14.53 6.24
N THR A 444 12.87 -14.06 5.60
CA THR A 444 13.17 -12.62 5.50
C THR A 444 12.99 -11.98 4.12
N ARG A 445 12.87 -12.79 3.05
CA ARG A 445 12.86 -12.29 1.66
C ARG A 445 11.49 -12.29 0.99
N PHE A 446 10.86 -13.46 0.87
CA PHE A 446 9.60 -13.60 0.14
C PHE A 446 8.42 -13.32 1.05
N ARG A 447 7.45 -12.51 0.60
CA ARG A 447 6.18 -12.28 1.32
C ARG A 447 5.29 -13.52 1.42
N LYS A 448 5.50 -14.48 0.52
CA LYS A 448 4.76 -15.74 0.44
C LYS A 448 5.73 -16.86 0.81
N ASP A 449 5.65 -17.35 2.05
CA ASP A 449 6.63 -18.30 2.61
C ASP A 449 6.75 -19.58 1.77
N LEU A 450 5.64 -20.05 1.19
CA LEU A 450 5.58 -21.20 0.30
C LEU A 450 6.53 -21.09 -0.91
N GLN A 451 6.84 -19.87 -1.38
CA GLN A 451 7.85 -19.65 -2.42
C GLN A 451 9.29 -19.89 -1.90
N ALA A 452 9.56 -19.58 -0.63
CA ALA A 452 10.83 -19.85 0.04
C ALA A 452 10.98 -21.36 0.34
N GLU A 453 9.95 -21.99 0.91
CA GLU A 453 9.85 -23.42 1.19
C GLU A 453 9.99 -24.25 -0.10
N GLY A 454 9.32 -23.82 -1.17
CA GLY A 454 9.42 -24.42 -2.50
C GLY A 454 10.84 -24.40 -3.05
N ARG A 455 11.54 -23.25 -2.94
CA ARG A 455 12.96 -23.14 -3.32
C ARG A 455 13.87 -23.95 -2.41
N ALA A 456 13.59 -24.02 -1.12
CA ALA A 456 14.32 -24.84 -0.15
C ALA A 456 14.20 -26.33 -0.47
N ASN A 457 13.00 -26.82 -0.82
CA ASN A 457 12.78 -28.22 -1.20
C ASN A 457 13.66 -28.65 -2.39
N ARG A 458 13.96 -27.74 -3.34
CA ARG A 458 14.90 -27.97 -4.46
C ARG A 458 16.33 -28.21 -3.93
N VAL A 459 16.82 -27.29 -3.11
CA VAL A 459 18.17 -27.34 -2.51
C VAL A 459 18.35 -28.57 -1.62
N LEU A 460 17.35 -28.87 -0.77
CA LEU A 460 17.33 -30.02 0.14
C LEU A 460 17.25 -31.35 -0.62
N HIS A 461 16.39 -31.46 -1.64
CA HIS A 461 16.24 -32.70 -2.41
C HIS A 461 17.57 -33.14 -3.04
N ASN A 462 18.36 -32.19 -3.57
CA ASN A 462 19.61 -32.50 -4.26
C ASN A 462 20.76 -32.88 -3.31
N ARG A 463 20.67 -32.58 -2.00
CA ARG A 463 21.77 -32.70 -1.02
C ARG A 463 21.53 -33.67 0.14
N LEU A 464 20.38 -34.36 0.19
CA LEU A 464 20.01 -35.24 1.31
C LEU A 464 19.75 -36.69 0.89
N PRO A 465 20.03 -37.69 1.75
CA PRO A 465 19.70 -39.09 1.47
C PRO A 465 18.22 -39.31 1.21
N ALA A 466 17.89 -40.35 0.43
CA ALA A 466 16.51 -40.79 0.21
C ALA A 466 15.78 -41.28 1.48
N SER A 467 16.49 -41.48 2.60
CA SER A 467 15.89 -41.77 3.91
C SER A 467 15.16 -40.57 4.53
N ILE A 468 15.43 -39.34 4.07
CA ILE A 468 14.65 -38.17 4.47
C ILE A 468 13.48 -38.01 3.49
N THR A 469 12.27 -38.32 3.96
CA THR A 469 11.02 -38.33 3.19
C THR A 469 10.24 -37.03 3.32
N THR A 470 10.45 -36.28 4.40
CA THR A 470 9.65 -35.10 4.76
C THR A 470 10.54 -33.95 5.20
N PHE A 471 10.22 -32.74 4.73
CA PHE A 471 10.83 -31.49 5.16
C PHE A 471 9.81 -30.70 6.00
N ARG A 472 10.14 -30.44 7.27
CA ARG A 472 9.30 -29.73 8.23
C ARG A 472 9.87 -28.33 8.47
N TYR A 473 9.30 -27.31 7.86
CA TYR A 473 9.67 -25.92 8.11
C TYR A 473 8.99 -25.43 9.37
N ARG A 474 9.77 -25.12 10.40
CA ARG A 474 9.30 -24.54 11.65
C ARG A 474 9.64 -23.06 11.62
N LEU A 475 8.72 -22.27 11.08
CA LEU A 475 8.90 -20.85 10.87
C LEU A 475 8.73 -20.08 12.18
N SER A 476 9.64 -19.12 12.36
CA SER A 476 9.73 -18.27 13.54
C SER A 476 10.00 -16.83 13.15
N SER A 477 9.60 -15.90 14.01
CA SER A 477 9.88 -14.47 13.88
C SER A 477 10.32 -13.95 15.24
N ASN A 478 11.50 -13.33 15.33
CA ASN A 478 12.03 -12.77 16.59
C ASN A 478 12.01 -13.77 17.77
N GLY A 479 12.27 -15.06 17.49
CA GLY A 479 12.27 -16.13 18.49
C GLY A 479 10.90 -16.64 18.92
N LEU A 480 9.81 -16.15 18.31
CA LEU A 480 8.45 -16.67 18.48
C LEU A 480 8.21 -17.76 17.44
N ALA A 481 7.79 -18.96 17.87
CA ALA A 481 7.41 -20.02 16.96
C ALA A 481 5.98 -19.77 16.44
N LEU A 482 5.84 -19.65 15.12
CA LEU A 482 4.59 -19.24 14.49
C LEU A 482 3.86 -20.42 13.84
N ARG A 483 4.51 -21.10 12.91
CA ARG A 483 3.92 -22.12 12.02
C ARG A 483 4.89 -23.28 11.80
N GLU A 484 4.33 -24.48 11.62
CA GLU A 484 5.04 -25.67 11.16
C GLU A 484 4.38 -26.20 9.89
N ASP A 485 5.15 -26.26 8.80
CA ASP A 485 4.70 -26.70 7.48
C ASP A 485 5.47 -27.97 7.10
N ASP A 486 4.75 -29.10 6.98
CA ASP A 486 5.31 -30.39 6.56
C ASP A 486 5.12 -30.58 5.05
N HIS A 487 6.22 -30.79 4.33
CA HIS A 487 6.26 -31.02 2.88
C HIS A 487 6.78 -32.42 2.57
N PRO A 488 5.93 -33.32 2.03
CA PRO A 488 6.36 -34.62 1.53
C PRO A 488 7.27 -34.48 0.30
N ARG A 489 8.52 -34.95 0.43
CA ARG A 489 9.58 -34.76 -0.58
C ARG A 489 9.24 -35.37 -1.93
N GLU A 490 8.67 -36.57 -1.96
CA GLU A 490 8.36 -37.26 -3.22
C GLU A 490 7.19 -36.59 -3.97
N SER A 491 6.15 -36.14 -3.25
CA SER A 491 5.06 -35.36 -3.85
C SER A 491 5.60 -34.05 -4.46
N PHE A 492 6.49 -33.34 -3.75
CA PHE A 492 7.17 -32.17 -4.27
C PHE A 492 7.96 -32.46 -5.56
N VAL A 493 8.77 -33.53 -5.57
CA VAL A 493 9.60 -33.91 -6.72
C VAL A 493 8.75 -34.29 -7.92
N ALA A 494 7.62 -34.97 -7.69
CA ALA A 494 6.66 -35.30 -8.72
C ALA A 494 6.10 -34.03 -9.39
N ALA A 495 5.60 -33.07 -8.62
CA ALA A 495 5.09 -31.79 -9.13
C ALA A 495 6.19 -30.95 -9.82
N ALA A 496 7.41 -30.92 -9.26
CA ALA A 496 8.55 -30.22 -9.83
C ALA A 496 9.02 -30.76 -11.19
N ASN A 497 8.73 -32.02 -11.52
CA ASN A 497 9.08 -32.63 -12.80
C ASN A 497 7.86 -32.76 -13.75
N ASP A 498 6.64 -32.80 -13.23
CA ASP A 498 5.43 -33.02 -14.02
C ASP A 498 4.17 -32.39 -13.38
N ARG A 499 3.56 -31.46 -14.12
CA ARG A 499 2.36 -30.70 -13.71
C ARG A 499 1.13 -31.56 -13.37
N ARG A 500 1.10 -32.83 -13.78
CA ARG A 500 0.02 -33.76 -13.39
C ARG A 500 -0.05 -33.99 -11.88
N PHE A 501 1.03 -33.75 -11.14
CA PHE A 501 1.11 -33.96 -9.70
C PHE A 501 1.01 -32.67 -8.87
N ASP A 502 0.83 -31.49 -9.50
CA ASP A 502 0.68 -30.19 -8.83
C ASP A 502 -0.33 -30.25 -7.67
N ALA A 503 -1.53 -30.76 -7.96
CA ALA A 503 -2.61 -30.89 -6.98
C ALA A 503 -2.36 -32.01 -5.94
N GLU A 504 -1.64 -33.07 -6.28
CA GLU A 504 -1.26 -34.13 -5.32
C GLU A 504 -0.25 -33.60 -4.30
N TYR A 505 0.67 -32.71 -4.74
CA TYR A 505 1.59 -32.02 -3.84
C TYR A 505 0.88 -30.99 -2.95
N GLU A 506 0.04 -30.14 -3.52
CA GLU A 506 -0.74 -29.12 -2.78
C GLU A 506 -1.54 -29.73 -1.62
N HIS A 507 -2.31 -30.79 -1.88
CA HIS A 507 -3.10 -31.50 -0.86
C HIS A 507 -2.25 -32.34 0.13
N SER A 508 -0.94 -32.47 -0.11
CA SER A 508 -0.03 -33.21 0.77
C SER A 508 0.72 -32.34 1.78
N ILE A 509 0.70 -31.02 1.60
CA ILE A 509 1.29 -30.06 2.55
C ILE A 509 0.38 -29.95 3.78
N THR A 510 0.94 -29.99 4.98
CA THR A 510 0.18 -29.72 6.21
C THR A 510 0.80 -28.59 7.01
N ALA A 511 0.05 -27.50 7.17
CA ALA A 511 0.40 -26.35 8.00
C ALA A 511 -0.29 -26.45 9.38
N ARG A 512 0.44 -26.24 10.47
CA ARG A 512 -0.08 -26.25 11.85
C ARG A 512 0.61 -25.24 12.76
N ALA A 513 -0.01 -24.94 13.89
CA ALA A 513 0.49 -23.93 14.82
C ALA A 513 1.70 -24.45 15.61
N ALA A 514 2.82 -23.73 15.56
CA ALA A 514 4.03 -24.11 16.27
C ALA A 514 3.90 -23.85 17.79
N SER A 515 4.22 -24.86 18.60
CA SER A 515 4.35 -24.71 20.06
C SER A 515 5.75 -24.18 20.43
N PRO A 516 5.94 -23.45 21.55
CA PRO A 516 7.26 -22.91 21.92
C PRO A 516 8.33 -24.00 22.09
N GLU A 517 8.00 -25.08 22.78
CA GLU A 517 8.76 -26.32 22.75
C GLU A 517 8.38 -27.13 21.50
N ALA A 518 9.35 -27.82 20.91
CA ALA A 518 9.05 -28.80 19.86
C ALA A 518 8.31 -29.97 20.50
N SER A 519 7.12 -30.30 19.99
CA SER A 519 6.29 -31.41 20.49
C SER A 519 6.88 -32.80 20.20
N ASP A 520 7.91 -32.85 19.35
CA ASP A 520 8.68 -34.05 19.06
C ASP A 520 9.66 -34.31 20.21
N ASP A 521 9.55 -35.50 20.80
CA ASP A 521 10.33 -35.99 21.93
C ASP A 521 11.83 -35.63 21.78
N ALA A 522 12.32 -34.65 22.58
CA ALA A 522 13.68 -34.14 22.47
C ALA A 522 14.75 -35.24 22.74
N SER A 523 14.31 -36.38 23.28
CA SER A 523 15.07 -37.61 23.49
C SER A 523 15.38 -38.40 22.20
N THR A 524 14.63 -38.22 21.10
CA THR A 524 14.82 -38.97 19.84
C THR A 524 15.33 -38.15 18.66
N SER A 525 15.27 -36.81 18.71
CA SER A 525 15.77 -35.97 17.61
C SER A 525 17.29 -35.77 17.66
N ARG A 526 18.00 -36.02 16.56
CA ARG A 526 19.43 -35.69 16.40
C ARG A 526 19.58 -34.26 15.88
N THR A 527 20.18 -33.38 16.67
CA THR A 527 20.59 -32.05 16.19
C THR A 527 21.79 -32.17 15.24
N LEU A 528 21.69 -31.50 14.11
CA LEU A 528 22.70 -31.47 13.04
C LEU A 528 23.40 -30.10 12.96
N LEU A 529 22.63 -29.04 13.21
CA LEU A 529 23.09 -27.66 13.27
C LEU A 529 22.31 -26.94 14.38
N ASP A 530 23.00 -26.18 15.23
CA ASP A 530 22.38 -25.20 16.12
C ASP A 530 23.22 -23.91 16.07
N ARG A 531 22.69 -22.90 15.39
CA ARG A 531 23.26 -21.57 15.28
C ARG A 531 22.37 -20.62 16.07
N GLU A 532 22.86 -20.09 17.19
CA GLU A 532 22.20 -18.91 17.75
C GLU A 532 22.24 -17.79 16.70
N PRO A 533 21.12 -17.09 16.45
CA PRO A 533 21.04 -15.98 15.49
C PRO A 533 21.70 -14.73 16.10
N GLY A 534 22.98 -14.84 16.47
CA GLY A 534 23.82 -13.74 16.90
C GLY A 534 24.34 -12.99 15.68
N GLY A 535 24.27 -11.66 15.72
CA GLY A 535 24.75 -10.84 14.61
C GLY A 535 24.51 -9.36 14.85
N PHE A 536 25.41 -8.55 14.31
CA PHE A 536 25.20 -7.12 14.11
C PHE A 536 24.80 -6.89 12.65
N SER A 537 23.61 -6.38 12.44
CA SER A 537 23.09 -5.96 11.13
C SER A 537 22.82 -4.47 11.16
N TRP A 538 23.14 -3.77 10.08
CA TRP A 538 22.86 -2.36 9.92
C TRP A 538 22.45 -2.05 8.47
N GLY A 539 21.76 -0.94 8.28
CA GLY A 539 21.35 -0.46 6.97
C GLY A 539 21.18 1.05 6.99
N VAL A 540 21.36 1.69 5.83
CA VAL A 540 21.06 3.11 5.65
C VAL A 540 19.94 3.22 4.62
N SER A 541 18.89 3.97 4.96
CA SER A 541 17.75 4.24 4.09
C SER A 541 17.52 5.75 3.96
N PRO A 542 17.21 6.27 2.76
CA PRO A 542 16.64 7.61 2.65
C PRO A 542 15.20 7.59 3.18
N GLY A 543 14.81 8.62 3.91
CA GLY A 543 13.44 8.82 4.37
C GLY A 543 12.95 10.20 3.96
N ILE A 544 11.63 10.31 3.79
CA ILE A 544 10.95 11.59 3.58
C ILE A 544 9.80 11.72 4.56
N ASN A 545 9.80 12.76 5.38
CA ASN A 545 8.62 13.17 6.15
C ASN A 545 7.97 14.34 5.40
N GLN A 546 6.64 14.37 5.36
CA GLN A 546 5.87 15.44 4.74
C GLN A 546 4.69 15.79 5.63
N ASN A 547 4.42 17.08 5.76
CA ASN A 547 3.18 17.58 6.32
C ASN A 547 2.55 18.57 5.34
N PHE A 548 1.28 18.35 5.03
CA PHE A 548 0.47 19.27 4.25
C PHE A 548 -0.56 19.90 5.20
N GLY A 549 -0.75 21.21 5.13
CA GLY A 549 -1.92 21.87 5.74
C GLY A 549 -1.85 22.12 7.26
N GLY A 550 -0.65 22.19 7.83
CA GLY A 550 -0.44 23.00 9.03
C GLY A 550 -0.41 24.50 8.66
N PRO A 551 -0.65 25.42 9.60
CA PRO A 551 -0.50 26.87 9.38
C PRO A 551 0.89 27.30 8.89
N ASP A 552 1.90 26.44 9.00
CA ASP A 552 3.25 26.61 8.42
C ASP A 552 3.33 26.18 6.94
N GLY A 553 2.20 25.83 6.33
CA GLY A 553 2.07 25.47 4.93
C GLY A 553 2.44 24.02 4.63
N TYR A 554 3.30 23.82 3.63
CA TYR A 554 3.86 22.51 3.30
C TYR A 554 5.25 22.39 3.93
N LEU A 555 5.39 21.46 4.85
CA LEU A 555 6.68 21.12 5.47
C LEU A 555 7.17 19.80 4.90
N TYR A 556 8.46 19.71 4.62
CA TYR A 556 9.10 18.46 4.20
C TYR A 556 10.42 18.26 4.91
N GLN A 557 10.84 17.00 4.98
CA GLN A 557 12.13 16.58 5.49
C GLN A 557 12.67 15.47 4.61
N LEU A 558 13.83 15.65 4.00
CA LEU A 558 14.63 14.56 3.43
C LEU A 558 15.77 14.25 4.39
N TYR A 559 15.88 12.99 4.81
CA TYR A 559 16.87 12.51 5.77
C TYR A 559 17.47 11.16 5.35
N LEU A 560 18.61 10.81 5.95
CA LEU A 560 19.15 9.45 5.95
C LEU A 560 18.92 8.84 7.33
N ARG A 561 18.27 7.69 7.40
CA ARG A 561 18.16 6.89 8.62
C ARG A 561 19.20 5.78 8.60
N LEU A 562 20.06 5.74 9.61
CA LEU A 562 20.89 4.58 9.95
C LEU A 562 20.12 3.70 10.93
N ASP A 563 19.78 2.49 10.52
CA ASP A 563 19.24 1.45 11.37
C ASP A 563 20.35 0.47 11.78
N ALA A 564 20.36 0.07 13.05
CA ALA A 564 21.28 -0.90 13.59
C ALA A 564 20.53 -1.88 14.51
N LEU A 565 20.86 -3.16 14.42
CA LEU A 565 20.27 -4.21 15.24
C LEU A 565 21.35 -5.22 15.65
N TRP A 566 21.40 -5.53 16.94
CA TRP A 566 22.31 -6.51 17.52
C TRP A 566 21.51 -7.54 18.32
N ARG A 567 21.43 -8.77 17.81
CA ARG A 567 20.77 -9.89 18.51
C ARG A 567 21.67 -10.40 19.63
N THR A 568 21.15 -10.47 20.85
CA THR A 568 21.82 -11.08 22.02
C THR A 568 21.62 -12.58 22.05
N ASP A 569 20.44 -13.04 21.63
CA ASP A 569 20.02 -14.44 21.58
C ASP A 569 18.78 -14.56 20.68
N ARG A 570 18.21 -15.77 20.56
CA ARG A 570 17.01 -16.06 19.75
C ARG A 570 15.83 -15.16 20.07
N ASN A 571 15.68 -14.76 21.33
CA ASN A 571 14.53 -14.04 21.86
C ASN A 571 14.86 -12.60 22.29
N GLY A 572 16.10 -12.13 22.12
CA GLY A 572 16.55 -10.84 22.66
C GLY A 572 17.44 -10.07 21.69
N TRP A 573 17.20 -8.76 21.55
CA TRP A 573 18.02 -7.89 20.71
C TRP A 573 17.99 -6.43 21.15
N PHE A 574 19.08 -5.73 20.86
CA PHE A 574 19.12 -4.27 20.83
C PHE A 574 18.77 -3.78 19.43
N SER A 575 17.96 -2.74 19.32
CA SER A 575 17.70 -2.00 18.08
C SER A 575 17.98 -0.53 18.32
N GLY A 576 18.63 0.13 17.36
CA GLY A 576 18.82 1.57 17.32
C GLY A 576 18.46 2.12 15.95
N SER A 577 17.98 3.36 15.91
CA SER A 577 17.91 4.14 14.68
C SER A 577 18.33 5.56 14.95
N ALA A 578 19.15 6.11 14.06
CA ALA A 578 19.59 7.50 14.10
C ALA A 578 19.27 8.16 12.75
N THR A 579 18.81 9.39 12.76
CA THR A 579 18.46 10.17 11.58
C THR A 579 19.47 11.30 11.38
N TYR A 580 19.95 11.46 10.15
CA TYR A 580 20.76 12.59 9.71
C TYR A 580 20.02 13.39 8.65
N GLN A 581 19.87 14.68 8.92
CA GLN A 581 19.10 15.61 8.12
C GLN A 581 19.86 16.03 6.85
N LEU A 582 19.17 16.06 5.70
CA LEU A 582 19.74 16.51 4.42
C LEU A 582 19.16 17.84 3.94
N PHE A 583 17.82 17.92 3.87
CA PHE A 583 17.09 19.10 3.41
C PHE A 583 15.69 19.14 4.02
N ASP A 584 15.29 20.28 4.56
CA ASP A 584 13.94 20.54 5.06
C ASP A 584 13.57 22.01 4.83
N ASN A 585 12.41 22.37 5.35
CA ASN A 585 12.01 23.74 5.61
C ASN A 585 11.34 23.86 7.00
N PHE A 586 11.81 23.11 8.00
CA PHE A 586 11.21 23.15 9.33
C PHE A 586 11.48 24.44 10.07
N ASP A 587 12.49 25.23 9.70
CA ASP A 587 12.64 26.61 10.18
C ASP A 587 11.32 27.41 10.11
N ASP A 588 10.51 27.20 9.06
CA ASP A 588 9.20 27.84 8.84
C ASP A 588 8.11 27.42 9.86
N TYR A 589 8.34 26.36 10.66
CA TYR A 589 7.43 25.87 11.70
C TYR A 589 7.45 26.76 12.94
N GLU A 590 6.55 27.74 12.98
CA GLU A 590 6.43 28.71 14.07
C GLU A 590 5.16 28.49 14.90
N TYR A 591 4.19 27.73 14.39
CA TYR A 591 2.92 27.51 15.06
C TYR A 591 2.92 26.29 15.99
N ILE A 592 2.57 26.54 17.26
CA ILE A 592 2.20 25.52 18.24
C ILE A 592 0.71 25.72 18.53
N ALA A 593 -0.10 24.68 18.31
CA ALA A 593 -1.54 24.73 18.54
C ALA A 593 -1.85 25.02 20.02
N ASP A 594 -2.92 25.74 20.32
CA ASP A 594 -3.45 25.81 21.68
C ASP A 594 -4.08 24.47 22.09
N SER A 595 -3.82 24.04 23.32
CA SER A 595 -4.36 22.83 23.96
C SER A 595 -4.05 22.90 25.45
N ASP A 596 -5.04 22.53 26.27
CA ASP A 596 -4.93 22.43 27.72
C ASP A 596 -4.39 21.07 28.19
N LEU A 597 -4.24 20.11 27.26
CA LEU A 597 -3.60 18.83 27.52
C LEU A 597 -2.07 18.97 27.66
N PRO A 598 -1.41 18.02 28.35
CA PRO A 598 0.04 17.90 28.30
C PRO A 598 0.55 17.74 26.87
N ARG A 599 1.58 18.51 26.52
CA ARG A 599 2.15 18.57 25.17
C ARG A 599 2.98 17.33 24.86
N VAL A 600 2.39 16.34 24.19
CA VAL A 600 2.93 14.99 23.96
C VAL A 600 3.24 14.69 22.49
N ARG A 601 2.69 15.50 21.57
CA ARG A 601 2.95 15.44 20.14
C ARG A 601 3.17 16.81 19.53
N THR A 602 2.53 17.88 20.01
CA THR A 602 2.64 19.21 19.38
C THR A 602 4.07 19.79 19.38
N PHE A 603 4.95 19.35 20.27
CA PHE A 603 6.38 19.74 20.23
C PHE A 603 7.21 19.08 19.11
N ILE A 604 6.61 18.39 18.12
CA ILE A 604 7.37 17.70 17.06
C ILE A 604 8.34 18.61 16.31
N GLY A 605 7.96 19.86 16.04
CA GLY A 605 8.84 20.83 15.39
C GLY A 605 10.06 21.22 16.23
N GLU A 606 9.94 21.28 17.56
CA GLU A 606 11.07 21.57 18.45
C GLU A 606 12.14 20.47 18.38
N TYR A 607 11.73 19.19 18.41
CA TYR A 607 12.66 18.07 18.22
C TYR A 607 13.33 18.12 16.84
N LEU A 608 12.56 18.42 15.79
CA LEU A 608 13.05 18.45 14.41
C LEU A 608 13.96 19.65 14.11
N LYS A 609 13.82 20.77 14.84
CA LYS A 609 14.66 21.97 14.73
C LYS A 609 15.97 21.88 15.51
N GLU A 610 15.96 21.27 16.69
CA GLU A 610 17.09 21.34 17.63
C GLU A 610 18.32 20.54 17.17
N THR A 611 18.16 19.55 16.27
CA THR A 611 19.29 18.74 15.79
C THR A 611 19.14 18.21 14.36
N ASP A 612 20.20 18.36 13.56
CA ASP A 612 20.39 17.64 12.29
C ASP A 612 20.63 16.14 12.48
N ALA A 613 21.01 15.70 13.69
CA ALA A 613 21.47 14.35 13.99
C ALA A 613 20.82 13.81 15.28
N GLY A 614 19.68 13.11 15.12
CA GLY A 614 18.88 12.61 16.24
C GLY A 614 18.96 11.10 16.45
N ILE A 615 18.80 10.65 17.70
CA ILE A 615 18.54 9.23 18.01
C ILE A 615 17.02 9.03 18.06
N ASP A 616 16.42 8.50 17.00
CA ASP A 616 15.00 8.15 16.92
C ASP A 616 14.63 7.04 17.93
N ASN A 617 15.49 6.00 18.03
CA ASN A 617 15.23 4.81 18.83
C ASN A 617 16.55 4.22 19.36
N LEU A 618 16.54 3.69 20.57
CA LEU A 618 17.58 2.84 21.12
C LEU A 618 16.99 1.98 22.26
N GLN A 619 16.47 0.81 21.92
CA GLN A 619 15.80 -0.08 22.88
C GLN A 619 16.41 -1.48 22.90
N TYR A 620 16.36 -2.14 24.06
CA TYR A 620 16.41 -3.59 24.15
C TYR A 620 14.99 -4.15 24.10
N THR A 621 14.79 -5.25 23.39
CA THR A 621 13.51 -5.96 23.29
C THR A 621 13.75 -7.43 23.57
N ARG A 622 12.84 -8.07 24.33
CA ARG A 622 12.85 -9.50 24.58
C ARG A 622 11.46 -10.11 24.40
N THR A 623 11.37 -11.20 23.66
CA THR A 623 10.15 -11.96 23.41
C THR A 623 10.03 -13.20 24.30
N TYR A 624 8.81 -13.67 24.51
CA TYR A 624 8.54 -14.96 25.13
C TYR A 624 7.21 -15.54 24.62
N GLN A 625 7.09 -16.86 24.57
CA GLN A 625 5.89 -17.56 24.11
C GLN A 625 5.44 -18.53 25.20
N PHE A 626 4.30 -18.23 25.84
CA PHE A 626 3.76 -19.03 26.96
C PHE A 626 3.11 -20.34 26.50
N GLY A 627 2.76 -20.42 25.22
CA GLY A 627 2.11 -21.57 24.63
C GLY A 627 1.88 -21.33 23.14
N ARG A 628 1.23 -22.30 22.48
CA ARG A 628 1.03 -22.30 21.02
C ARG A 628 0.31 -21.06 20.46
N ASP A 629 -0.49 -20.38 21.30
CA ASP A 629 -1.39 -19.29 20.91
C ASP A 629 -1.20 -18.01 21.77
N TRP A 630 -0.23 -17.99 22.69
CA TRP A 630 0.04 -16.88 23.64
C TRP A 630 1.47 -16.37 23.54
N TYR A 631 1.60 -15.10 23.18
CA TYR A 631 2.85 -14.40 22.92
C TYR A 631 3.03 -13.22 23.89
N SER A 632 4.27 -12.86 24.20
CA SER A 632 4.59 -11.66 24.95
C SER A 632 5.92 -11.04 24.53
N GLN A 633 6.07 -9.75 24.82
CA GLN A 633 7.35 -9.05 24.78
C GLN A 633 7.49 -8.07 25.93
N ALA A 634 8.73 -7.75 26.27
CA ALA A 634 9.09 -6.62 27.14
C ALA A 634 10.21 -5.83 26.46
N TYR A 635 10.18 -4.51 26.58
CA TYR A 635 11.16 -3.61 25.98
C TYR A 635 11.48 -2.41 26.88
N GLY A 636 12.65 -1.82 26.66
CA GLY A 636 13.06 -0.62 27.39
C GLY A 636 14.24 0.11 26.76
N GLY A 637 14.31 1.41 26.99
CA GLY A 637 15.31 2.31 26.44
C GLY A 637 14.68 3.59 25.88
N ILE A 638 15.28 4.14 24.84
CA ILE A 638 14.68 5.17 23.99
C ILE A 638 13.71 4.45 23.03
N LEU A 639 12.41 4.70 23.17
CA LEU A 639 11.38 3.98 22.43
C LEU A 639 11.00 4.71 21.13
N GLU A 640 10.91 6.05 21.19
CA GLU A 640 10.71 6.93 20.05
C GLU A 640 11.43 8.28 20.24
N MET A 641 11.43 9.12 19.21
CA MET A 641 12.03 10.47 19.21
C MET A 641 11.68 11.27 20.48
N MET A 642 10.41 11.23 20.89
CA MET A 642 9.89 12.02 22.02
C MET A 642 9.94 11.32 23.38
N TYR A 643 10.09 9.99 23.44
CA TYR A 643 9.89 9.22 24.68
C TYR A 643 10.90 8.10 24.89
N ALA A 644 11.39 8.04 26.12
CA ALA A 644 12.12 6.90 26.67
C ALA A 644 11.32 6.25 27.80
N GLY A 645 11.52 4.97 28.05
CA GLY A 645 10.79 4.25 29.09
C GLY A 645 10.93 2.75 29.01
N VAL A 646 9.94 2.07 29.60
CA VAL A 646 9.80 0.62 29.59
C VAL A 646 8.35 0.24 29.30
N GLY A 647 8.15 -0.88 28.62
CA GLY A 647 6.82 -1.41 28.33
C GLY A 647 6.81 -2.92 28.15
N ALA A 648 5.60 -3.47 28.14
CA ALA A 648 5.34 -4.87 27.89
C ALA A 648 4.03 -5.05 27.12
N GLU A 649 3.95 -6.13 26.37
CA GLU A 649 2.77 -6.51 25.59
C GLU A 649 2.52 -8.01 25.71
N VAL A 650 1.25 -8.40 25.71
CA VAL A 650 0.80 -9.79 25.62
C VAL A 650 -0.23 -9.88 24.49
N LEU A 651 -0.14 -10.92 23.66
CA LEU A 651 -1.06 -11.19 22.56
C LEU A 651 -1.57 -12.63 22.63
N TYR A 652 -2.89 -12.78 22.60
CA TYR A 652 -3.55 -14.04 22.28
C TYR A 652 -3.93 -14.06 20.80
N ARG A 653 -3.30 -14.95 20.02
CA ARG A 653 -3.56 -15.14 18.59
C ARG A 653 -3.48 -16.62 18.23
N PRO A 654 -4.60 -17.36 18.23
CA PRO A 654 -4.65 -18.70 17.65
C PRO A 654 -4.29 -18.65 16.16
N MET A 655 -3.75 -19.74 15.62
CA MET A 655 -3.46 -19.83 14.19
C MET A 655 -4.77 -19.91 13.39
N ASN A 656 -4.79 -19.28 12.21
CA ASN A 656 -5.96 -19.24 11.33
C ASN A 656 -7.23 -18.76 12.07
N SER A 657 -7.08 -17.76 12.94
CA SER A 657 -8.17 -17.14 13.69
C SER A 657 -8.38 -15.72 13.20
N ALA A 658 -9.60 -15.46 12.72
CA ALA A 658 -10.09 -14.13 12.40
C ALA A 658 -9.96 -13.12 13.57
N LEU A 659 -9.89 -13.59 14.82
CA LEU A 659 -9.78 -12.75 16.01
C LEU A 659 -8.43 -12.94 16.72
N ALA A 660 -7.79 -11.83 17.09
CA ALA A 660 -6.68 -11.77 18.05
C ALA A 660 -6.93 -10.68 19.11
N LEU A 661 -6.39 -10.87 20.32
CA LEU A 661 -6.57 -9.96 21.45
C LEU A 661 -5.22 -9.58 22.07
N GLY A 662 -4.87 -8.31 22.03
CA GLY A 662 -3.65 -7.74 22.60
C GLY A 662 -3.92 -6.91 23.86
N LEU A 663 -2.94 -6.86 24.75
CA LEU A 663 -2.87 -5.94 25.89
C LEU A 663 -1.47 -5.36 25.98
N ASP A 664 -1.33 -4.05 26.11
CA ASP A 664 -0.05 -3.38 26.32
C ASP A 664 -0.05 -2.40 27.50
N ILE A 665 1.12 -2.19 28.08
CA ILE A 665 1.34 -1.20 29.15
C ILE A 665 2.76 -0.64 29.09
N ASN A 666 2.87 0.68 29.23
CA ASN A 666 4.10 1.43 29.09
C ASN A 666 4.21 2.48 30.19
N ARG A 667 5.41 2.66 30.76
CA ARG A 667 5.77 3.78 31.62
C ARG A 667 6.86 4.58 30.90
N VAL A 668 6.52 5.79 30.45
CA VAL A 668 7.38 6.61 29.59
C VAL A 668 7.57 8.01 30.13
N ARG A 669 8.74 8.59 29.85
CA ARG A 669 9.15 9.95 30.20
C ARG A 669 9.57 10.66 28.91
N GLN A 670 9.21 11.94 28.79
CA GLN A 670 9.62 12.74 27.63
C GLN A 670 11.14 12.92 27.57
N ARG A 671 11.66 12.99 26.34
CA ARG A 671 13.08 13.22 26.05
C ARG A 671 13.36 14.70 25.85
N ASP A 672 14.61 15.11 26.02
CA ASP A 672 15.01 16.47 25.68
C ASP A 672 15.02 16.68 24.14
N PHE A 673 14.86 17.93 23.69
CA PHE A 673 14.67 18.26 22.28
C PHE A 673 15.89 17.94 21.41
N ASP A 674 17.09 17.84 22.01
CA ASP A 674 18.35 17.46 21.34
C ASP A 674 18.35 16.03 20.76
N GLN A 675 17.29 15.25 21.02
CA GLN A 675 17.13 13.85 20.63
C GLN A 675 18.31 12.95 21.05
N GLN A 676 19.02 13.29 22.14
CA GLN A 676 20.07 12.46 22.71
C GLN A 676 19.51 11.63 23.87
N PHE A 677 20.21 11.58 25.01
CA PHE A 677 19.85 10.79 26.18
C PHE A 677 19.16 11.59 27.30
N GLY A 678 18.91 12.89 27.07
CA GLY A 678 18.24 13.78 28.01
C GLY A 678 16.76 13.46 28.24
N LEU A 679 16.22 13.86 29.39
CA LEU A 679 14.84 13.54 29.83
C LEU A 679 14.17 14.70 30.56
N ARG A 680 13.01 15.13 30.04
CA ARG A 680 12.12 16.16 30.60
C ARG A 680 11.26 15.59 31.72
N ASP A 681 10.67 16.44 32.56
CA ASP A 681 9.96 15.98 33.77
C ASP A 681 8.62 15.25 33.52
N TYR A 682 7.96 15.48 32.37
CA TYR A 682 6.68 14.84 32.09
C TYR A 682 6.83 13.31 31.96
N THR A 683 6.09 12.58 32.81
CA THR A 683 6.12 11.11 32.88
C THR A 683 4.71 10.53 32.99
N VAL A 684 4.33 9.66 32.07
CA VAL A 684 2.99 9.09 31.94
C VAL A 684 3.02 7.55 31.93
N THR A 685 1.90 6.93 32.34
CA THR A 685 1.63 5.50 32.10
C THR A 685 0.52 5.41 31.06
N THR A 686 0.77 4.76 29.93
CA THR A 686 -0.16 4.54 28.80
C THR A 686 -0.31 3.04 28.55
N GLY A 687 -1.42 2.59 27.97
CA GLY A 687 -1.66 1.18 27.68
C GLY A 687 -3.09 0.91 27.22
N HIS A 688 -3.25 -0.09 26.37
CA HIS A 688 -4.49 -0.38 25.66
C HIS A 688 -4.80 -1.89 25.68
N ALA A 689 -6.09 -2.21 25.61
CA ALA A 689 -6.57 -3.50 25.15
C ALA A 689 -7.01 -3.35 23.69
N THR A 690 -6.54 -4.25 22.81
CA THR A 690 -6.81 -4.20 21.37
C THR A 690 -7.44 -5.50 20.91
N ALA A 691 -8.58 -5.41 20.23
CA ALA A 691 -9.14 -6.49 19.44
C ALA A 691 -8.77 -6.28 17.96
N TYR A 692 -8.22 -7.30 17.34
CA TYR A 692 -7.90 -7.35 15.92
C TYR A 692 -8.86 -8.35 15.27
N TRP A 693 -9.64 -7.91 14.30
CA TRP A 693 -10.60 -8.73 13.57
C TRP A 693 -10.30 -8.67 12.07
N GLN A 694 -9.66 -9.72 11.57
CA GLN A 694 -9.57 -10.01 10.15
C GLN A 694 -10.93 -10.52 9.68
N THR A 695 -11.52 -9.88 8.68
CA THR A 695 -12.84 -10.25 8.16
C THR A 695 -12.70 -11.03 6.85
N ASP A 696 -13.54 -12.06 6.66
CA ASP A 696 -13.63 -12.86 5.42
C ASP A 696 -14.10 -12.05 4.18
N TRP A 697 -14.17 -10.72 4.29
CA TRP A 697 -14.68 -9.80 3.28
C TRP A 697 -13.58 -8.86 2.83
N HIS A 698 -13.10 -9.08 1.60
CA HIS A 698 -12.20 -8.17 0.89
C HIS A 698 -10.88 -7.84 1.62
N ASP A 699 -10.36 -8.78 2.43
CA ASP A 699 -9.08 -8.68 3.13
C ASP A 699 -9.01 -7.48 4.10
N VAL A 700 -10.14 -7.19 4.76
CA VAL A 700 -10.30 -6.07 5.69
C VAL A 700 -9.95 -6.48 7.11
N LEU A 701 -9.04 -5.72 7.71
CA LEU A 701 -8.67 -5.78 9.12
C LEU A 701 -9.28 -4.61 9.89
N VAL A 702 -10.02 -4.93 10.95
CA VAL A 702 -10.56 -3.97 11.93
C VAL A 702 -9.78 -4.08 13.23
N LYS A 703 -9.19 -2.98 13.70
CA LYS A 703 -8.51 -2.87 15.00
C LYS A 703 -9.29 -1.93 15.91
N GLY A 704 -10.01 -2.49 16.87
CA GLY A 704 -10.68 -1.73 17.92
C GLY A 704 -9.84 -1.75 19.19
N SER A 705 -9.47 -0.59 19.73
CA SER A 705 -8.60 -0.55 20.91
C SER A 705 -8.96 0.56 21.90
N VAL A 706 -8.99 0.20 23.18
CA VAL A 706 -9.44 1.04 24.30
C VAL A 706 -8.36 1.12 25.37
N GLY A 707 -8.11 2.31 25.90
CA GLY A 707 -7.00 2.49 26.83
C GLY A 707 -6.75 3.93 27.24
N ARG A 708 -5.57 4.15 27.84
CA ARG A 708 -5.07 5.47 28.21
C ARG A 708 -3.95 5.90 27.26
N TYR A 709 -4.04 7.13 26.77
CA TYR A 709 -3.14 7.75 25.80
C TYR A 709 -2.02 8.56 26.47
N LEU A 710 -1.15 9.18 25.66
CA LEU A 710 0.06 9.85 26.15
C LEU A 710 -0.22 11.12 26.96
N ALA A 711 -1.28 11.89 26.64
CA ALA A 711 -1.67 13.06 27.41
C ALA A 711 -2.31 12.69 28.77
N GLY A 712 -2.71 11.42 28.93
CA GLY A 712 -3.28 10.84 30.16
C GLY A 712 -4.79 10.58 30.08
N ASP A 713 -5.41 11.07 29.01
CA ASP A 713 -6.79 10.86 28.57
C ASP A 713 -7.09 9.38 28.27
N ILE A 714 -8.36 9.01 28.39
CA ILE A 714 -8.89 7.65 28.24
C ILE A 714 -9.90 7.62 27.08
N GLY A 715 -9.78 6.65 26.19
CA GLY A 715 -10.71 6.53 25.08
C GLY A 715 -10.51 5.32 24.19
N ALA A 716 -10.97 5.45 22.95
CA ALA A 716 -11.03 4.38 21.96
C ALA A 716 -10.48 4.85 20.60
N THR A 717 -9.66 4.02 19.97
CA THR A 717 -9.30 4.13 18.54
C THR A 717 -9.95 2.99 17.77
N LEU A 718 -10.57 3.34 16.65
CA LEU A 718 -10.95 2.41 15.59
C LEU A 718 -10.04 2.66 14.39
N ASP A 719 -9.32 1.62 13.97
CA ASP A 719 -8.50 1.60 12.75
C ASP A 719 -9.07 0.51 11.83
N VAL A 720 -9.36 0.85 10.58
CA VAL A 720 -9.89 -0.08 9.56
C VAL A 720 -9.02 0.02 8.32
N SER A 721 -8.48 -1.11 7.88
CA SER A 721 -7.61 -1.18 6.71
C SER A 721 -7.98 -2.32 5.78
N ARG A 722 -7.96 -2.04 4.47
CA ARG A 722 -8.10 -3.04 3.42
C ARG A 722 -6.71 -3.42 2.88
N SER A 723 -6.46 -4.72 2.79
CA SER A 723 -5.28 -5.29 2.13
C SER A 723 -5.59 -5.60 0.66
N PHE A 724 -4.56 -5.54 -0.19
CA PHE A 724 -4.65 -5.94 -1.60
C PHE A 724 -3.74 -7.14 -1.86
N SER A 725 -4.02 -7.94 -2.87
CA SER A 725 -3.25 -9.16 -3.19
C SER A 725 -1.79 -8.90 -3.59
N ASN A 726 -1.48 -7.67 -4.01
CA ASN A 726 -0.11 -7.20 -4.23
C ASN A 726 0.59 -6.73 -2.93
N GLY A 727 -0.09 -6.73 -1.79
CA GLY A 727 0.39 -6.35 -0.45
C GLY A 727 0.30 -4.87 -0.10
N VAL A 728 -0.25 -4.02 -0.98
CA VAL A 728 -0.63 -2.66 -0.58
C VAL A 728 -1.73 -2.74 0.48
N ASN A 729 -1.66 -1.87 1.47
CA ASN A 729 -2.73 -1.68 2.46
C ASN A 729 -3.19 -0.23 2.44
N ILE A 730 -4.50 0.02 2.43
CA ILE A 730 -5.10 1.36 2.56
C ILE A 730 -5.97 1.35 3.81
N GLY A 731 -5.76 2.28 4.73
CA GLY A 731 -6.50 2.34 5.98
C GLY A 731 -6.85 3.73 6.46
N ALA A 732 -7.75 3.77 7.43
CA ALA A 732 -8.23 4.98 8.08
C ALA A 732 -8.40 4.73 9.57
N TRP A 733 -8.11 5.72 10.41
CA TRP A 733 -8.35 5.64 11.85
C TRP A 733 -9.11 6.87 12.38
N ALA A 734 -9.81 6.66 13.49
CA ALA A 734 -10.37 7.71 14.33
C ALA A 734 -10.19 7.36 15.81
N THR A 735 -9.80 8.33 16.63
CA THR A 735 -9.59 8.19 18.08
C THR A 735 -10.40 9.22 18.85
N MET A 736 -11.31 8.76 19.69
CA MET A 736 -12.17 9.59 20.56
C MET A 736 -11.82 9.32 22.03
N THR A 737 -11.57 10.37 22.82
CA THR A 737 -11.22 10.25 24.25
C THR A 737 -12.04 11.21 25.13
N ASP A 738 -11.90 11.05 26.45
CA ASP A 738 -12.57 11.86 27.47
C ASP A 738 -12.07 13.31 27.59
N ALA A 739 -11.06 13.71 26.81
CA ALA A 739 -10.54 15.07 26.77
C ALA A 739 -11.48 16.09 26.10
N GLY A 740 -12.40 15.67 25.24
CA GLY A 740 -13.41 16.56 24.64
C GLY A 740 -12.82 17.79 23.95
N ASP A 741 -13.08 18.98 24.50
CA ASP A 741 -12.63 20.26 23.94
C ASP A 741 -11.16 20.59 24.31
N ASP A 742 -10.56 19.92 25.31
CA ASP A 742 -9.16 20.13 25.75
C ASP A 742 -8.12 19.82 24.64
N TYR A 743 -8.56 19.11 23.58
CA TYR A 743 -7.81 18.84 22.36
C TYR A 743 -7.38 20.08 21.57
N GLY A 744 -8.00 21.25 21.80
CA GLY A 744 -7.81 22.46 20.98
C GLY A 744 -8.76 22.49 19.78
N GLU A 745 -8.24 22.66 18.56
CA GLU A 745 -9.02 22.79 17.32
C GLU A 745 -9.71 21.46 16.91
N GLY A 746 -10.79 21.05 17.60
CA GLY A 746 -11.59 19.84 17.31
C GLY A 746 -11.53 18.72 18.36
N SER A 747 -12.54 17.86 18.41
CA SER A 747 -12.76 16.95 19.57
C SER A 747 -12.21 15.52 19.45
N PHE A 748 -11.52 15.17 18.34
CA PHE A 748 -11.00 13.82 18.12
C PHE A 748 -9.82 13.80 17.13
N ASP A 749 -9.02 12.72 17.14
CA ASP A 749 -7.92 12.49 16.18
C ASP A 749 -8.36 11.58 15.03
N LYS A 750 -7.86 11.81 13.81
CA LYS A 750 -8.24 11.04 12.61
C LYS A 750 -7.18 11.11 11.51
N GLY A 751 -7.11 10.08 10.66
CA GLY A 751 -6.25 10.12 9.47
C GLY A 751 -6.49 8.99 8.48
N LEU A 752 -5.86 9.13 7.31
CA LEU A 752 -5.73 8.12 6.26
C LEU A 752 -4.28 7.66 6.17
N TYR A 753 -4.06 6.40 5.83
CA TYR A 753 -2.72 5.90 5.52
C TYR A 753 -2.71 4.89 4.37
N VAL A 754 -1.56 4.80 3.73
CA VAL A 754 -1.23 3.81 2.71
C VAL A 754 0.09 3.17 3.09
N SER A 755 0.14 1.83 3.14
CA SER A 755 1.40 1.07 3.20
C SER A 755 1.64 0.37 1.87
N ILE A 756 2.86 0.47 1.35
CA ILE A 756 3.26 -0.10 0.07
C ILE A 756 4.46 -1.03 0.32
N PRO A 757 4.42 -2.30 -0.12
CA PRO A 757 5.58 -3.19 -0.05
C PRO A 757 6.77 -2.60 -0.80
N LEU A 758 7.97 -2.68 -0.23
CA LEU A 758 9.20 -2.22 -0.92
C LEU A 758 9.46 -3.06 -2.18
N ASP A 759 9.05 -4.32 -2.17
CA ASP A 759 9.14 -5.17 -3.35
C ASP A 759 8.22 -4.71 -4.50
N ALA A 760 7.26 -3.80 -4.28
CA ALA A 760 6.50 -3.19 -5.36
C ALA A 760 7.35 -2.25 -6.25
N PHE A 761 8.53 -1.82 -5.77
CA PHE A 761 9.45 -0.92 -6.48
C PHE A 761 10.70 -1.61 -7.02
N PHE A 762 11.20 -2.65 -6.34
CA PHE A 762 12.48 -3.31 -6.65
C PHE A 762 12.32 -4.64 -7.37
N THR A 763 13.30 -5.02 -8.20
CA THR A 763 13.32 -6.31 -8.90
C THR A 763 13.57 -7.51 -8.00
N THR A 764 14.02 -7.30 -6.76
CA THR A 764 14.15 -8.33 -5.73
C THR A 764 12.91 -8.41 -4.84
N SER A 765 12.63 -9.59 -4.29
CA SER A 765 11.59 -9.77 -3.28
C SER A 765 12.05 -9.25 -1.90
N SER A 766 11.11 -8.70 -1.13
CA SER A 766 11.34 -8.19 0.23
C SER A 766 10.07 -8.30 1.07
N LYS A 767 10.20 -8.69 2.35
CA LYS A 767 9.11 -8.56 3.35
C LYS A 767 8.97 -7.14 3.93
N GLY A 768 9.79 -6.17 3.49
CA GLY A 768 9.76 -4.79 3.99
C GLY A 768 8.70 -3.90 3.33
N ASN A 769 8.24 -2.88 4.07
CA ASN A 769 7.19 -1.94 3.67
C ASN A 769 7.68 -0.49 3.78
N THR A 770 7.09 0.40 2.99
CA THR A 770 7.07 1.85 3.22
C THR A 770 5.63 2.31 3.45
N GLY A 771 5.41 3.57 3.85
CA GLY A 771 4.07 4.11 4.03
C GLY A 771 4.00 5.63 4.02
N LEU A 772 2.81 6.13 3.73
CA LEU A 772 2.41 7.53 3.77
C LEU A 772 1.17 7.65 4.65
N ALA A 773 1.09 8.71 5.45
CA ALA A 773 -0.07 9.01 6.28
C ALA A 773 -0.46 10.47 6.15
N TRP A 774 -1.77 10.74 6.07
CA TRP A 774 -2.37 12.06 6.07
C TRP A 774 -3.28 12.19 7.28
N ALA A 775 -2.80 12.95 8.26
CA ALA A 775 -3.51 13.31 9.47
C ALA A 775 -3.25 14.80 9.76
N PRO A 776 -4.09 15.47 10.57
CA PRO A 776 -3.75 16.77 11.13
C PRO A 776 -2.42 16.67 11.88
N LEU A 777 -1.52 17.64 11.73
CA LEU A 777 -0.21 17.55 12.37
C LEU A 777 -0.33 17.57 13.90
N THR A 778 -0.04 16.42 14.51
CA THR A 778 0.27 16.23 15.94
C THR A 778 -0.69 16.90 16.94
N ARG A 779 -1.85 16.27 17.12
CA ARG A 779 -2.73 16.50 18.28
C ARG A 779 -2.18 15.80 19.52
N ASP A 780 -2.42 16.37 20.70
CA ASP A 780 -1.98 15.80 21.98
C ASP A 780 -2.95 14.74 22.54
N GLY A 781 -4.26 14.97 22.43
CA GLY A 781 -5.30 14.00 22.81
C GLY A 781 -5.36 12.81 21.85
N GLY A 782 -5.68 11.62 22.36
CA GLY A 782 -5.71 10.38 21.56
C GLY A 782 -4.33 9.92 21.04
N ALA A 783 -3.24 10.58 21.45
CA ALA A 783 -1.88 10.25 20.98
C ALA A 783 -1.37 8.95 21.62
N ARG A 784 -1.01 7.96 20.79
CA ARG A 784 -0.38 6.71 21.24
C ARG A 784 1.14 6.77 21.17
N LEU A 785 1.80 6.04 22.07
CA LEU A 785 3.22 5.74 21.99
C LEU A 785 3.50 4.94 20.71
N ASN A 786 4.43 5.39 19.86
CA ASN A 786 4.88 4.57 18.74
C ASN A 786 5.83 3.48 19.27
N ARG A 787 5.46 2.23 19.07
CA ARG A 787 6.21 1.06 19.52
C ARG A 787 6.90 0.45 18.32
N ARG A 788 8.24 0.37 18.33
CA ARG A 788 9.05 -0.16 17.21
C ARG A 788 8.68 -1.59 16.81
N TYR A 789 8.23 -2.40 17.77
CA TYR A 789 7.82 -3.78 17.57
C TYR A 789 6.47 -4.01 18.24
N GLN A 790 5.54 -4.66 17.54
CA GLN A 790 4.24 -5.08 18.07
C GLN A 790 4.05 -6.57 17.80
N LEU A 791 3.52 -7.30 18.77
CA LEU A 791 3.33 -8.75 18.64
C LEU A 791 2.37 -9.12 17.52
N TYR A 792 1.41 -8.26 17.20
CA TYR A 792 0.47 -8.52 16.10
C TYR A 792 1.22 -8.60 14.77
N ASP A 793 2.12 -7.66 14.50
CA ASP A 793 2.90 -7.61 13.27
C ASP A 793 3.93 -8.74 13.24
N MET A 794 4.62 -8.98 14.36
CA MET A 794 5.58 -10.09 14.52
C MET A 794 4.97 -11.48 14.34
N THR A 795 3.67 -11.64 14.57
CA THR A 795 2.95 -12.92 14.44
C THR A 795 2.17 -13.03 13.13
N GLY A 796 2.41 -12.14 12.16
CA GLY A 796 1.73 -12.09 10.86
C GLY A 796 1.61 -13.45 10.15
N ASP A 797 2.71 -14.20 10.06
CA ASP A 797 2.79 -15.50 9.36
C ASP A 797 1.92 -16.63 9.98
N ARG A 798 1.18 -16.36 11.08
CA ARG A 798 0.13 -17.25 11.64
C ARG A 798 -1.20 -17.18 10.90
N ASP A 799 -1.34 -16.20 10.02
CA ASP A 799 -2.46 -16.06 9.11
C ASP A 799 -2.15 -16.77 7.78
N PRO A 800 -2.87 -17.84 7.40
CA PRO A 800 -2.62 -18.57 6.17
C PRO A 800 -3.38 -18.01 4.96
N GLU A 801 -4.14 -16.91 5.09
CA GLU A 801 -5.03 -16.37 4.03
C GLU A 801 -4.27 -16.10 2.70
N GLY A 802 -2.95 -15.81 2.77
CA GLY A 802 -2.06 -15.68 1.60
C GLY A 802 -1.04 -16.80 1.38
N TYR A 803 -1.10 -17.93 2.10
CA TYR A 803 -0.06 -18.99 2.04
C TYR A 803 -0.07 -19.79 0.73
N TRP A 804 -1.24 -20.21 0.27
CA TRP A 804 -1.43 -20.98 -0.97
C TRP A 804 -1.24 -20.15 -2.24
N ASP A 805 -1.25 -18.84 -2.07
CA ASP A 805 -1.18 -17.86 -3.12
C ASP A 805 0.17 -17.94 -3.85
N GLY A 806 0.15 -18.18 -5.16
CA GLY A 806 1.39 -18.39 -5.92
C GLY A 806 2.06 -19.75 -5.72
N ILE A 807 1.36 -20.78 -5.20
CA ILE A 807 1.82 -22.18 -5.21
C ILE A 807 2.32 -22.63 -6.60
N ASN A 808 1.72 -22.08 -7.67
CA ASN A 808 2.14 -22.31 -9.03
C ASN A 808 3.57 -21.82 -9.39
N LYS A 809 4.23 -21.02 -8.54
CA LYS A 809 5.64 -20.59 -8.64
C LYS A 809 6.61 -21.44 -7.81
N VAL A 810 6.12 -22.46 -7.10
CA VAL A 810 6.95 -23.39 -6.30
C VAL A 810 7.73 -24.35 -7.22
N TYR A 811 7.02 -24.90 -8.20
CA TYR A 811 7.50 -25.98 -9.07
C TYR A 811 7.73 -25.55 -10.53
N LYS A 812 7.17 -24.41 -10.97
CA LYS A 812 7.55 -23.74 -12.24
C LYS A 812 8.86 -22.97 -12.08
#